data_AF-A0A2T3G8H3-F1
#
_entry.id   AF-A0A2T3G8H3-F1
#
_cell.length_a   1.000
_cell.length_b   1.000
_cell.length_c   1.000
_cell.angle_alpha   90.00
_cell.angle_beta   90.00
_cell.angle_gamma   90.00
#
_symmetry.space_group_name_H-M   'P 1'
#
loop_
_entity.id
_entity.type
_entity.pdbx_description
1 polymer ?
#
loop_
_entity_poly.entity_id
_entity_poly.type
_entity_poly.pdbx_seq_one_letter_code
_entity_poly.pdbx_strand_id
1 'polypeptide(L)'
;MSIKMLGLCRGSGKGYIKIATDCEPESLEAYAPTPSGVQVTCPIYRIGFPGEDAIASRAAGDNPEPGSYIAIVVVPLLDQITLDIQIRERNSGKMLLIMPFKTFDTKVRSRLTYKYQPDFAVQIRDIDQRRLSGGTYVYFTGIFPMEDHEVSCRFRVRHPYTGVSEKCSITVLDKAGNRVDVQPIVLESDAITDPNDPTQRIQDTTYSIILSDEPKTVCVHVKPENHDGNFVCISEPMYSGFISGAFDLTKKPWDDEGYAAWFERHRATWADVANQRRTVATWNDTPLISIVTAVFRPPVEYLKAFVDSVLAQSYKHFELILVNVSGDDPDITATLDDIKDPRVKVLTAENKTIPENTNIGIEHAQGQYIAFMDHDDVVEPDILYRYMSEIRRYPDADLLYCDEDLLDNGRYRHPAFKPQYNADLLYCGNYITHMLMVSRHVLDQVELSGADVAGAQDFDLTLKCAEKARSIRGIQRVLYHWRMHQNSTSANSGSKPYAEEAGRLSVARHFERMGVKAEVTDSELIFRHRIKYYPDHTPKVSIVIPTKDHVSMLTRCVESVLSKTTYDNFDITLVENNSTEQETFAYYEDIQRRDARVHVVTWPGTGFNYSAICNYGAAHSDGELLLFLNNDTEVINDDWLDAMAGLFTRPEVGMVGAKLLFRDKLVQHGGIFVTRDHVGHYGEFMSHKDGGYMETLRYPVDVAAVTGACQMVRRNLFNKVGGLDEELAVVLNDVDLSLKVGELGYLVVFNPDAKLYHAEHVSRGRDEVDPEREKRAIDEQAKFYARWDSRIEIGKYINANLDQANGHYKITW
;
A
#
# COMPACT_ATOMS: atom_id res chain seq x y z
N MET A 1 9.08 50.64 -27.33
CA MET A 1 9.07 49.21 -26.96
C MET A 1 10.42 48.60 -27.28
N SER A 2 11.36 48.73 -26.36
CA SER A 2 12.66 48.07 -26.39
C SER A 2 12.72 47.07 -25.25
N ILE A 3 13.07 45.82 -25.54
CA ILE A 3 13.34 44.80 -24.54
C ILE A 3 14.84 44.45 -24.59
N LYS A 4 15.52 44.51 -23.45
CA LYS A 4 16.94 44.18 -23.30
C LYS A 4 17.13 43.03 -22.33
N MET A 5 17.84 41.98 -22.75
CA MET A 5 18.24 40.89 -21.85
C MET A 5 19.36 41.37 -20.91
N LEU A 6 19.15 41.25 -19.60
CA LEU A 6 20.14 41.60 -18.59
C LEU A 6 20.98 40.39 -18.16
N GLY A 7 20.39 39.20 -18.18
CA GLY A 7 21.08 37.96 -17.82
C GLY A 7 20.13 36.77 -17.82
N LEU A 8 20.68 35.59 -17.57
CA LEU A 8 19.88 34.36 -17.47
C LEU A 8 20.48 33.39 -16.45
N CYS A 9 19.65 32.49 -15.93
CA CYS A 9 20.10 31.33 -15.17
C CYS A 9 19.21 30.10 -15.49
N ARG A 10 19.56 28.97 -14.87
CA ARG A 10 18.76 27.76 -14.82
C ARG A 10 18.51 27.33 -13.39
N GLY A 11 17.38 26.68 -13.17
CA GLY A 11 16.96 26.09 -11.90
C GLY A 11 15.71 25.23 -12.12
N SER A 12 15.56 24.15 -11.35
CA SER A 12 14.34 23.33 -11.32
C SER A 12 13.81 22.88 -12.69
N GLY A 13 14.71 22.51 -13.61
CA GLY A 13 14.32 22.09 -14.97
C GLY A 13 13.81 23.22 -15.86
N LYS A 14 13.99 24.49 -15.49
CA LYS A 14 13.55 25.68 -16.24
C LYS A 14 14.72 26.64 -16.51
N GLY A 15 14.51 27.53 -17.48
CA GLY A 15 15.35 28.70 -17.70
C GLY A 15 14.68 29.96 -17.17
N TYR A 16 15.49 30.92 -16.70
CA TYR A 16 15.01 32.21 -16.21
C TYR A 16 15.78 33.32 -16.93
N ILE A 17 15.07 34.22 -17.59
CA ILE A 17 15.66 35.31 -18.38
C ILE A 17 15.25 36.64 -17.75
N LYS A 18 16.20 37.38 -17.18
CA LYS A 18 15.97 38.73 -16.65
C LYS A 18 15.99 39.72 -17.81
N ILE A 19 14.92 40.48 -17.96
CA ILE A 19 14.76 41.50 -19.01
C ILE A 19 14.51 42.89 -18.39
N ALA A 20 14.95 43.92 -19.10
CA ALA A 20 14.54 45.30 -18.90
C ALA A 20 13.66 45.74 -20.08
N THR A 21 12.59 46.45 -19.80
CA THR A 21 11.63 46.92 -20.83
C THR A 21 11.03 48.27 -20.47
N ASP A 22 10.69 49.07 -21.47
CA ASP A 22 9.90 50.31 -21.35
C ASP A 22 8.38 50.05 -21.36
N CYS A 23 7.95 48.78 -21.37
CA CYS A 23 6.55 48.36 -21.35
C CYS A 23 6.19 47.77 -19.99
N GLU A 24 4.95 47.96 -19.54
CA GLU A 24 4.47 47.28 -18.33
C GLU A 24 4.48 45.75 -18.54
N PRO A 25 5.13 44.95 -17.66
CA PRO A 25 5.20 43.49 -17.83
C PRO A 25 3.85 42.81 -18.00
N GLU A 26 2.80 43.35 -17.42
CA GLU A 26 1.41 42.87 -17.50
C GLU A 26 0.82 43.02 -18.92
N SER A 27 1.32 43.98 -19.70
CA SER A 27 0.96 44.19 -21.12
C SER A 27 1.70 43.25 -22.08
N LEU A 28 2.61 42.43 -21.56
CA LEU A 28 3.42 41.50 -22.34
C LEU A 28 2.90 40.07 -22.22
N GLU A 29 3.20 39.29 -23.25
CA GLU A 29 3.05 37.84 -23.27
C GLU A 29 4.30 37.22 -23.89
N ALA A 30 4.66 36.01 -23.45
CA ALA A 30 5.80 35.29 -24.00
C ALA A 30 5.46 33.83 -24.29
N TYR A 31 6.06 33.30 -25.35
CA TYR A 31 5.85 31.93 -25.81
C TYR A 31 7.15 31.29 -26.29
N ALA A 32 7.23 29.97 -26.16
CA ALA A 32 8.24 29.12 -26.74
C ALA A 32 7.58 28.17 -27.75
N PRO A 33 7.56 28.50 -29.06
CA PRO A 33 7.09 27.58 -30.10
C PRO A 33 8.03 26.38 -30.21
N THR A 34 7.46 25.20 -30.34
CA THR A 34 8.19 23.95 -30.55
C THR A 34 8.13 23.48 -32.00
N PRO A 35 9.02 22.57 -32.43
CA PRO A 35 8.96 21.99 -33.78
C PRO A 35 7.63 21.28 -34.10
N SER A 36 6.92 20.79 -33.09
CA SER A 36 5.59 20.18 -33.24
C SER A 36 4.44 21.17 -33.38
N GLY A 37 4.73 22.48 -33.43
CA GLY A 37 3.74 23.54 -33.57
C GLY A 37 3.03 23.93 -32.27
N VAL A 38 3.44 23.37 -31.12
CA VAL A 38 2.91 23.76 -29.80
C VAL A 38 3.56 25.07 -29.36
N GLN A 39 2.75 26.03 -28.92
CA GLN A 39 3.23 27.27 -28.30
C GLN A 39 3.14 27.14 -26.79
N VAL A 40 4.27 26.82 -26.14
CA VAL A 40 4.33 26.76 -24.68
C VAL A 40 4.33 28.19 -24.12
N THR A 41 3.40 28.50 -23.22
CA THR A 41 3.35 29.82 -22.57
C THR A 41 4.54 29.99 -21.63
N CYS A 42 5.24 31.12 -21.71
CA CYS A 42 6.36 31.48 -20.85
C CYS A 42 5.92 32.58 -19.88
N PRO A 43 5.63 32.29 -18.60
CA PRO A 43 5.12 33.30 -17.67
C PRO A 43 6.16 34.39 -17.40
N ILE A 44 5.68 35.62 -17.26
CA ILE A 44 6.49 36.82 -17.04
C ILE A 44 6.25 37.32 -15.61
N TYR A 45 7.29 37.33 -14.79
CA TYR A 45 7.22 37.78 -13.40
C TYR A 45 7.87 39.15 -13.27
N ARG A 46 7.08 40.14 -12.88
CA ARG A 46 7.59 41.47 -12.56
C ARG A 46 8.48 41.43 -11.31
N ILE A 47 9.60 42.13 -11.39
CA ILE A 47 10.45 42.39 -10.23
C ILE A 47 10.18 43.81 -9.73
N GLY A 48 9.94 43.92 -8.42
CA GLY A 48 9.53 45.14 -7.74
C GLY A 48 8.04 45.50 -7.92
N PHE A 49 7.46 46.14 -6.91
CA PHE A 49 6.07 46.64 -6.96
C PHE A 49 6.00 48.06 -7.55
N PRO A 50 4.94 48.41 -8.31
CA PRO A 50 4.68 49.82 -8.63
C PRO A 50 4.67 50.68 -7.36
N GLY A 51 5.50 51.73 -7.32
CA GLY A 51 5.59 52.64 -6.17
C GLY A 51 6.52 52.18 -5.04
N GLU A 52 7.22 51.05 -5.19
CA GLU A 52 8.27 50.64 -4.26
C GLU A 52 9.40 51.67 -4.20
N ASP A 53 9.95 51.91 -3.00
CA ASP A 53 11.00 52.90 -2.79
C ASP A 53 12.25 52.56 -3.62
N ALA A 54 12.76 53.54 -4.36
CA ALA A 54 13.87 53.34 -5.27
C ALA A 54 15.20 53.02 -4.56
N ILE A 55 15.36 53.36 -3.28
CA ILE A 55 16.55 52.98 -2.49
C ILE A 55 16.40 51.53 -2.02
N ALA A 56 15.21 51.15 -1.52
CA ALA A 56 14.89 49.79 -1.12
C ALA A 56 15.01 48.80 -2.29
N SER A 57 14.46 49.14 -3.46
CA SER A 57 14.56 48.33 -4.68
C SER A 57 16.02 48.12 -5.09
N ARG A 58 16.85 49.18 -5.05
CA ARG A 58 18.29 49.08 -5.34
C ARG A 58 19.07 48.27 -4.30
N ALA A 59 18.72 48.40 -3.02
CA ALA A 59 19.29 47.58 -1.95
C ALA A 59 18.92 46.09 -2.09
N ALA A 60 17.72 45.80 -2.61
CA ALA A 60 17.30 44.47 -3.02
C ALA A 60 17.93 44.02 -4.36
N GLY A 61 18.77 44.84 -5.01
CA GLY A 61 19.48 44.54 -6.26
C GLY A 61 18.68 44.82 -7.54
N ASP A 62 17.52 45.46 -7.42
CA ASP A 62 16.66 45.85 -8.53
C ASP A 62 16.95 47.30 -8.93
N ASN A 63 17.56 47.47 -10.10
CA ASN A 63 17.96 48.77 -10.63
C ASN A 63 17.21 49.07 -11.94
N PRO A 64 15.89 49.31 -11.92
CA PRO A 64 15.21 49.84 -13.10
C PRO A 64 15.73 51.25 -13.41
N GLU A 65 16.06 51.53 -14.67
CA GLU A 65 16.21 52.91 -15.14
C GLU A 65 14.86 53.63 -15.02
N PRO A 66 14.82 54.96 -14.78
CA PRO A 66 13.58 55.71 -14.70
C PRO A 66 12.70 55.48 -15.94
N GLY A 67 11.45 55.03 -15.74
CA GLY A 67 10.53 54.69 -16.84
C GLY A 67 10.74 53.30 -17.47
N SER A 68 11.54 52.43 -16.83
CA SER A 68 11.71 51.03 -17.24
C SER A 68 11.27 50.06 -16.15
N TYR A 69 10.88 48.87 -16.57
CA TYR A 69 10.46 47.75 -15.73
C TYR A 69 11.46 46.61 -15.85
N ILE A 70 11.62 45.87 -14.76
CA ILE A 70 12.38 44.63 -14.73
C ILE A 70 11.41 43.47 -14.60
N ALA A 71 11.61 42.44 -15.42
CA ALA A 71 10.82 41.22 -15.36
C ALA A 71 11.68 39.98 -15.61
N ILE A 72 11.15 38.82 -15.25
CA ILE A 72 11.74 37.51 -15.50
C ILE A 72 10.80 36.71 -16.38
N VAL A 73 11.29 36.31 -17.55
CA VAL A 73 10.59 35.35 -18.40
C VAL A 73 11.06 33.95 -18.02
N VAL A 74 10.14 33.10 -17.59
CA VAL A 74 10.43 31.69 -17.29
C VAL A 74 10.20 30.88 -18.55
N VAL A 75 11.20 30.09 -18.94
CA VAL A 75 11.22 29.39 -20.24
C VAL A 75 11.42 27.89 -20.04
N PRO A 76 10.73 27.05 -20.83
CA PRO A 76 10.89 25.61 -20.73
C PRO A 76 12.30 25.18 -21.14
N LEU A 77 12.84 24.17 -20.47
CA LEU A 77 14.16 23.62 -20.78
C LEU A 77 13.99 22.24 -21.42
N LEU A 78 14.17 22.19 -22.74
CA LEU A 78 14.09 20.95 -23.54
C LEU A 78 15.48 20.65 -24.12
N ASP A 79 16.05 19.50 -23.78
CA ASP A 79 17.50 19.25 -23.94
C ASP A 79 17.97 19.07 -25.39
N GLN A 80 17.08 18.76 -26.35
CA GLN A 80 17.46 18.44 -27.74
C GLN A 80 17.09 19.53 -28.76
N ILE A 81 16.58 20.68 -28.32
CA ILE A 81 16.17 21.76 -29.22
C ILE A 81 16.70 23.13 -28.79
N THR A 82 16.68 24.06 -29.75
CA THR A 82 16.79 25.49 -29.48
C THR A 82 15.39 26.07 -29.59
N LEU A 83 14.93 26.73 -28.52
CA LEU A 83 13.63 27.38 -28.50
C LEU A 83 13.78 28.86 -28.81
N ASP A 84 13.03 29.37 -29.77
CA ASP A 84 12.98 30.80 -30.06
C ASP A 84 11.95 31.46 -29.15
N ILE A 85 12.37 32.02 -28.02
CA ILE A 85 11.47 32.67 -27.07
C ILE A 85 10.98 33.98 -27.68
N GLN A 86 9.67 34.07 -27.84
CA GLN A 86 8.99 35.19 -28.48
C GLN A 86 8.29 36.02 -27.40
N ILE A 87 8.57 37.31 -27.35
CA ILE A 87 7.87 38.26 -26.47
C ILE A 87 7.10 39.24 -27.34
N ARG A 88 5.82 39.40 -27.03
CA ARG A 88 4.87 40.20 -27.79
C ARG A 88 4.07 41.12 -26.88
N GLU A 89 3.55 42.19 -27.45
CA GLU A 89 2.52 43.01 -26.79
C GLU A 89 1.18 42.28 -26.84
N ARG A 90 0.56 42.06 -25.67
CA ARG A 90 -0.64 41.22 -25.49
C ARG A 90 -1.83 41.67 -26.34
N ASN A 91 -2.07 42.99 -26.43
CA ASN A 91 -3.25 43.52 -27.11
C ASN A 91 -3.10 43.61 -28.63
N SER A 92 -1.91 43.96 -29.12
CA SER A 92 -1.68 44.15 -30.56
C SER A 92 -1.11 42.89 -31.24
N GLY A 93 -0.62 41.92 -30.46
CA GLY A 93 0.13 40.78 -30.95
C GLY A 93 1.49 41.15 -31.57
N LYS A 94 1.91 42.41 -31.48
CA LYS A 94 3.15 42.90 -32.09
C LYS A 94 4.34 42.21 -31.45
N MET A 95 5.15 41.56 -32.29
CA MET A 95 6.43 40.98 -31.87
C MET A 95 7.39 42.06 -31.42
N LEU A 96 7.90 41.93 -30.18
CA LEU A 96 8.85 42.88 -29.60
C LEU A 96 10.26 42.30 -29.55
N LEU A 97 10.38 41.00 -29.28
CA LEU A 97 11.66 40.30 -29.20
C LEU A 97 11.51 38.83 -29.58
N ILE A 98 12.48 38.31 -30.34
CA ILE A 98 12.68 36.87 -30.52
C ILE A 98 14.11 36.57 -30.09
N MET A 99 14.30 35.58 -29.23
CA MET A 99 15.63 35.19 -28.77
C MET A 99 15.81 33.68 -28.73
N PRO A 100 16.92 33.15 -29.28
CA PRO A 100 17.20 31.73 -29.21
C PRO A 100 17.62 31.33 -27.79
N PHE A 101 17.04 30.25 -27.28
CA PHE A 101 17.34 29.66 -26.00
C PHE A 101 17.82 28.22 -26.20
N LYS A 102 19.15 28.05 -26.15
CA LYS A 102 19.83 26.77 -26.42
C LYS A 102 20.34 26.08 -25.16
N THR A 103 20.09 24.77 -25.07
CA THR A 103 20.30 23.99 -23.85
C THR A 103 21.77 23.66 -23.52
N PHE A 104 22.74 23.93 -24.38
CA PHE A 104 24.15 23.90 -23.99
C PHE A 104 24.64 25.28 -23.56
N ASP A 105 24.41 26.29 -24.41
CA ASP A 105 24.92 27.65 -24.25
C ASP A 105 24.40 28.30 -22.96
N THR A 106 23.11 28.11 -22.66
CA THR A 106 22.53 28.68 -21.43
C THR A 106 23.01 27.96 -20.16
N LYS A 107 23.61 26.75 -20.26
CA LYS A 107 24.20 25.99 -19.14
C LYS A 107 25.52 26.62 -18.75
N VAL A 108 26.35 26.88 -19.76
CA VAL A 108 27.64 27.57 -19.60
C VAL A 108 27.41 28.98 -19.06
N ARG A 109 26.51 29.75 -19.69
CA ARG A 109 26.16 31.10 -19.22
C ARG A 109 25.62 31.08 -17.79
N SER A 110 24.70 30.18 -17.46
CA SER A 110 24.19 30.06 -16.10
C SER A 110 25.30 29.75 -15.09
N ARG A 111 26.24 28.85 -15.39
CA ARG A 111 27.39 28.56 -14.51
C ARG A 111 28.30 29.76 -14.33
N LEU A 112 28.53 30.54 -15.37
CA LEU A 112 29.27 31.80 -15.28
C LEU A 112 28.54 32.81 -14.40
N THR A 113 27.23 32.98 -14.57
CA THR A 113 26.41 33.84 -13.71
C THR A 113 26.49 33.42 -12.24
N TYR A 114 26.40 32.13 -11.93
CA TYR A 114 26.58 31.64 -10.55
C TYR A 114 27.97 31.96 -9.98
N LYS A 115 29.02 31.86 -10.80
CA LYS A 115 30.40 32.08 -10.35
C LYS A 115 30.72 33.57 -10.14
N TYR A 116 30.23 34.43 -11.02
CA TYR A 116 30.64 35.84 -11.05
C TYR A 116 29.57 36.81 -10.52
N GLN A 117 28.31 36.39 -10.45
CA GLN A 117 27.16 37.19 -10.01
C GLN A 117 26.18 36.32 -9.19
N PRO A 118 26.60 35.76 -8.05
CA PRO A 118 25.77 34.83 -7.26
C PRO A 118 24.46 35.47 -6.78
N ASP A 119 24.50 36.72 -6.30
CA ASP A 119 23.31 37.43 -5.82
C ASP A 119 22.28 37.64 -6.95
N PHE A 120 22.76 37.98 -8.15
CA PHE A 120 21.91 38.08 -9.33
C PHE A 120 21.25 36.74 -9.64
N ALA A 121 21.99 35.63 -9.61
CA ALA A 121 21.46 34.30 -9.89
C ALA A 121 20.37 33.89 -8.89
N VAL A 122 20.59 34.13 -7.59
CA VAL A 122 19.62 33.84 -6.51
C VAL A 122 18.35 34.65 -6.69
N GLN A 123 18.44 35.92 -7.09
CA GLN A 123 17.26 36.76 -7.30
C GLN A 123 16.35 36.27 -8.41
N ILE A 124 16.90 35.68 -9.47
CA ILE A 124 16.12 35.33 -10.67
C ILE A 124 15.67 33.86 -10.71
N ARG A 125 16.44 32.98 -10.09
CA ARG A 125 16.19 31.53 -10.10
C ARG A 125 14.93 31.19 -9.30
N ASP A 126 14.13 30.27 -9.83
CA ASP A 126 12.94 29.71 -9.16
C ASP A 126 11.98 30.82 -8.67
N ILE A 127 11.90 31.93 -9.42
CA ILE A 127 11.04 33.06 -9.07
C ILE A 127 9.56 32.64 -9.07
N ASP A 128 9.20 31.68 -9.91
CA ASP A 128 7.88 31.07 -10.01
C ASP A 128 7.51 30.21 -8.79
N GLN A 129 8.47 29.88 -7.92
CA GLN A 129 8.21 29.22 -6.63
C GLN A 129 8.14 30.21 -5.46
N ARG A 130 8.79 31.38 -5.60
CA ARG A 130 8.86 32.40 -4.53
C ARG A 130 7.82 33.51 -4.68
N ARG A 131 7.44 33.81 -5.92
CA ARG A 131 6.42 34.79 -6.28
C ARG A 131 5.37 34.06 -7.09
N LEU A 132 4.59 33.22 -6.39
CA LEU A 132 3.38 32.65 -6.96
C LEU A 132 2.53 33.84 -7.43
N SER A 133 2.35 33.97 -8.74
CA SER A 133 1.42 34.96 -9.27
C SER A 133 0.01 34.50 -8.88
N GLY A 134 -0.94 35.43 -8.77
CA GLY A 134 -2.37 35.09 -8.77
C GLY A 134 -2.84 34.54 -10.13
N GLY A 135 -2.00 33.77 -10.81
CA GLY A 135 -2.25 33.13 -12.11
C GLY A 135 -2.00 31.63 -12.02
N THR A 136 -2.03 30.95 -13.15
CA THR A 136 -1.87 29.50 -13.21
C THR A 136 -0.49 29.07 -12.68
N TYR A 137 -0.44 28.07 -11.81
CA TYR A 137 0.79 27.44 -11.30
C TYR A 137 0.71 25.93 -11.46
N VAL A 138 1.80 25.31 -11.94
CA VAL A 138 1.85 23.87 -12.23
C VAL A 138 3.12 23.27 -11.64
N TYR A 139 2.99 22.15 -10.93
CA TYR A 139 4.13 21.44 -10.33
C TYR A 139 3.87 19.95 -10.20
N PHE A 140 4.91 19.13 -10.33
CA PHE A 140 4.81 17.68 -10.10
C PHE A 140 4.70 17.37 -8.61
N THR A 141 3.87 16.39 -8.29
CA THR A 141 3.68 15.88 -6.92
C THR A 141 4.31 14.50 -6.72
N GLY A 142 4.47 13.71 -7.78
CA GLY A 142 5.16 12.42 -7.71
C GLY A 142 5.29 11.73 -9.07
N ILE A 143 6.23 10.80 -9.17
CA ILE A 143 6.36 9.87 -10.29
C ILE A 143 6.47 8.48 -9.69
N PHE A 144 5.48 7.64 -9.97
CA PHE A 144 5.34 6.32 -9.36
C PHE A 144 5.58 5.24 -10.42
N PRO A 145 6.54 4.33 -10.22
CA PRO A 145 6.74 3.19 -11.09
C PRO A 145 5.47 2.33 -11.19
N MET A 146 5.15 1.95 -12.41
CA MET A 146 4.12 0.97 -12.72
C MET A 146 4.77 -0.23 -13.43
N GLU A 147 3.98 -1.21 -13.84
CA GLU A 147 4.51 -2.32 -14.64
C GLU A 147 4.72 -1.94 -16.11
N ASP A 148 5.27 -2.87 -16.90
CA ASP A 148 5.40 -2.75 -18.35
C ASP A 148 6.21 -1.53 -18.81
N HIS A 149 7.20 -1.11 -18.01
CA HIS A 149 7.98 0.10 -18.24
C HIS A 149 7.11 1.37 -18.26
N GLU A 150 6.01 1.41 -17.50
CA GLU A 150 5.18 2.61 -17.35
C GLU A 150 5.45 3.33 -16.02
N VAL A 151 5.11 4.63 -15.98
CA VAL A 151 5.10 5.45 -14.78
C VAL A 151 3.86 6.33 -14.73
N SER A 152 3.28 6.48 -13.54
CA SER A 152 2.26 7.49 -13.27
C SER A 152 2.94 8.79 -12.83
N CYS A 153 2.86 9.82 -13.67
CA CYS A 153 3.37 11.16 -13.37
C CYS A 153 2.22 12.05 -12.88
N ARG A 154 2.19 12.32 -11.58
CA ARG A 154 1.18 13.18 -10.95
C ARG A 154 1.67 14.62 -10.85
N PHE A 155 0.79 15.57 -11.16
CA PHE A 155 1.06 17.00 -11.05
C PHE A 155 -0.19 17.77 -10.64
N ARG A 156 0.00 18.89 -9.94
CA ARG A 156 -1.05 19.80 -9.53
C ARG A 156 -1.10 21.05 -10.38
N VAL A 157 -2.31 21.52 -10.65
CA VAL A 157 -2.61 22.76 -11.37
C VAL A 157 -3.44 23.64 -10.45
N ARG A 158 -2.91 24.83 -10.14
CA ARG A 158 -3.58 25.85 -9.35
C ARG A 158 -3.85 27.07 -10.21
N HIS A 159 -5.06 27.63 -10.14
CA HIS A 159 -5.40 28.90 -10.80
C HIS A 159 -6.52 29.61 -10.02
N PRO A 160 -6.74 30.92 -10.22
CA PRO A 160 -7.83 31.64 -9.56
C PRO A 160 -9.17 30.98 -9.86
N TYR A 161 -10.04 30.91 -8.85
CA TYR A 161 -11.39 30.38 -9.00
C TYR A 161 -12.40 31.50 -9.19
N THR A 162 -13.08 31.53 -10.33
CA THR A 162 -14.01 32.60 -10.72
C THR A 162 -15.48 32.26 -10.42
N GLY A 163 -15.74 31.19 -9.67
CA GLY A 163 -17.08 30.73 -9.32
C GLY A 163 -17.55 29.49 -10.10
N VAL A 164 -16.83 29.09 -11.15
CA VAL A 164 -17.08 27.86 -11.92
C VAL A 164 -15.75 27.15 -12.14
N SER A 165 -15.75 25.81 -12.04
CA SER A 165 -14.56 25.01 -12.35
C SER A 165 -14.31 24.99 -13.87
N GLU A 166 -13.09 25.33 -14.28
CA GLU A 166 -12.73 25.47 -15.69
C GLU A 166 -11.97 24.24 -16.21
N LYS A 167 -12.16 23.93 -17.49
CA LYS A 167 -11.37 22.87 -18.12
C LYS A 167 -9.95 23.37 -18.39
N CYS A 168 -8.99 22.47 -18.22
CA CYS A 168 -7.60 22.73 -18.57
C CYS A 168 -7.23 21.95 -19.83
N SER A 169 -6.71 22.67 -20.84
CA SER A 169 -5.99 22.07 -21.96
C SER A 169 -4.62 21.63 -21.46
N ILE A 170 -4.30 20.34 -21.54
CA ILE A 170 -2.99 19.82 -21.14
C ILE A 170 -2.29 19.27 -22.38
N THR A 171 -1.04 19.70 -22.60
CA THR A 171 -0.17 19.20 -23.66
C THR A 171 1.15 18.74 -23.07
N VAL A 172 1.56 17.52 -23.39
CA VAL A 172 2.80 16.91 -22.90
C VAL A 172 3.82 16.86 -24.03
N LEU A 173 5.04 17.28 -23.75
CA LEU A 173 6.13 17.38 -24.72
C LEU A 173 7.36 16.61 -24.24
N ASP A 174 8.02 15.91 -25.16
CA ASP A 174 9.30 15.25 -24.91
C ASP A 174 10.48 16.26 -24.91
N LYS A 175 11.70 15.77 -24.65
CA LYS A 175 12.95 16.55 -24.69
C LYS A 175 13.27 17.22 -26.03
N ALA A 176 12.63 16.78 -27.12
CA ALA A 176 12.75 17.34 -28.47
C ALA A 176 11.58 18.28 -28.83
N GLY A 177 10.64 18.52 -27.90
CA GLY A 177 9.47 19.35 -28.11
C GLY A 177 8.40 18.71 -29.01
N ASN A 178 8.45 17.39 -29.20
CA ASN A 178 7.38 16.64 -29.86
C ASN A 178 6.26 16.37 -28.87
N ARG A 179 5.02 16.32 -29.34
CA ARG A 179 3.88 15.90 -28.51
C ARG A 179 4.03 14.44 -28.12
N VAL A 180 3.83 14.15 -26.84
CA VAL A 180 3.63 12.80 -26.33
C VAL A 180 2.13 12.57 -26.25
N ASP A 181 1.63 11.54 -26.92
CA ASP A 181 0.20 11.23 -26.94
C ASP A 181 -0.19 10.51 -25.65
N VAL A 182 -0.69 11.29 -24.69
CA VAL A 182 -1.16 10.80 -23.40
C VAL A 182 -2.47 11.47 -23.04
N GLN A 183 -3.32 10.74 -22.32
CA GLN A 183 -4.59 11.24 -21.81
C GLN A 183 -4.42 11.67 -20.36
N PRO A 184 -4.63 12.97 -20.03
CA PRO A 184 -4.65 13.42 -18.65
C PRO A 184 -5.83 12.80 -17.88
N ILE A 185 -5.54 12.30 -16.69
CA ILE A 185 -6.50 11.71 -15.76
C ILE A 185 -6.67 12.71 -14.62
N VAL A 186 -7.91 13.16 -14.37
CA VAL A 186 -8.22 13.94 -13.16
C VAL A 186 -8.31 12.98 -12.00
N LEU A 187 -7.51 13.20 -10.96
CA LEU A 187 -7.52 12.42 -9.72
C LEU A 187 -8.36 13.10 -8.64
N GLU A 188 -8.22 14.42 -8.51
CA GLU A 188 -8.89 15.24 -7.50
C GLU A 188 -9.04 16.65 -8.05
N SER A 189 -10.14 17.34 -7.72
CA SER A 189 -10.36 18.72 -8.15
C SER A 189 -11.20 19.48 -7.13
N ASP A 190 -10.57 20.43 -6.45
CA ASP A 190 -11.20 21.20 -5.38
C ASP A 190 -11.02 22.69 -5.61
N ALA A 191 -12.05 23.47 -5.25
CA ALA A 191 -11.88 24.89 -5.08
C ALA A 191 -11.62 25.16 -3.59
N ILE A 192 -10.45 25.72 -3.27
CA ILE A 192 -9.94 25.95 -1.92
C ILE A 192 -9.70 27.44 -1.68
N THR A 193 -9.59 27.84 -0.42
CA THR A 193 -9.14 29.18 -0.03
C THR A 193 -7.65 29.30 -0.29
N ASP A 194 -7.17 30.42 -0.83
CA ASP A 194 -5.73 30.62 -1.05
C ASP A 194 -5.01 30.65 0.32
N PRO A 195 -4.00 29.78 0.53
CA PRO A 195 -3.24 29.75 1.79
C PRO A 195 -2.55 31.07 2.16
N ASN A 196 -2.26 31.92 1.16
CA ASN A 196 -1.58 33.21 1.37
C ASN A 196 -2.56 34.39 1.43
N ASP A 197 -3.81 34.22 0.99
CA ASP A 197 -4.83 35.26 0.99
C ASP A 197 -6.22 34.66 1.21
N PRO A 198 -6.77 34.70 2.44
CA PRO A 198 -8.08 34.11 2.73
C PRO A 198 -9.24 34.81 2.01
N THR A 199 -9.00 35.94 1.36
CA THR A 199 -10.02 36.64 0.55
C THR A 199 -10.11 36.09 -0.88
N GLN A 200 -9.17 35.23 -1.29
CA GLN A 200 -9.12 34.64 -2.61
C GLN A 200 -9.41 33.14 -2.58
N ARG A 201 -9.93 32.67 -3.71
CA ARG A 201 -10.24 31.26 -3.97
C ARG A 201 -9.40 30.78 -5.13
N ILE A 202 -8.89 29.57 -5.04
CA ILE A 202 -8.12 28.92 -6.10
C ILE A 202 -8.73 27.56 -6.42
N GLN A 203 -8.74 27.21 -7.70
CA GLN A 203 -9.00 25.86 -8.16
C GLN A 203 -7.69 25.07 -8.06
N ASP A 204 -7.64 24.02 -7.25
CA ASP A 204 -6.52 23.09 -7.10
C ASP A 204 -6.93 21.73 -7.66
N THR A 205 -6.35 21.34 -8.79
CA THR A 205 -6.67 20.08 -9.47
C THR A 205 -5.41 19.21 -9.59
N THR A 206 -5.51 17.99 -9.08
CA THR A 206 -4.48 16.95 -9.23
C THR A 206 -4.76 16.15 -10.49
N TYR A 207 -3.81 16.14 -11.42
CA TYR A 207 -3.81 15.33 -12.62
C TYR A 207 -2.77 14.22 -12.53
N SER A 208 -2.97 13.16 -13.31
CA SER A 208 -1.97 12.17 -13.65
C SER A 208 -1.88 12.00 -15.17
N ILE A 209 -0.68 11.68 -15.66
CA ILE A 209 -0.46 11.13 -17.00
C ILE A 209 0.35 9.84 -16.85
N ILE A 210 -0.03 8.81 -17.61
CA ILE A 210 0.73 7.56 -17.69
C ILE A 210 1.72 7.71 -18.85
N LEU A 211 3.00 7.53 -18.58
CA LEU A 211 4.09 7.61 -19.56
C LEU A 211 4.84 6.28 -19.60
N SER A 212 5.46 5.96 -20.74
CA SER A 212 6.56 4.99 -20.75
C SER A 212 7.76 5.55 -19.98
N ASP A 213 8.62 4.67 -19.46
CA ASP A 213 9.82 4.98 -18.66
C ASP A 213 10.84 5.86 -19.40
N GLU A 214 10.73 5.91 -20.73
CA GLU A 214 11.23 6.95 -21.60
C GLU A 214 10.05 7.72 -22.23
N PRO A 215 10.04 9.07 -22.19
CA PRO A 215 11.17 9.96 -21.91
C PRO A 215 11.30 10.41 -20.45
N LYS A 216 12.54 10.47 -19.95
CA LYS A 216 12.88 10.98 -18.60
C LYS A 216 12.91 12.51 -18.46
N THR A 217 12.76 13.22 -19.58
CA THR A 217 12.63 14.70 -19.61
C THR A 217 11.35 15.05 -20.33
N VAL A 218 10.44 15.71 -19.63
CA VAL A 218 9.07 16.02 -20.10
C VAL A 218 8.70 17.44 -19.72
N CYS A 219 8.00 18.14 -20.61
CA CYS A 219 7.33 19.41 -20.30
C CYS A 219 5.81 19.23 -20.37
N VAL A 220 5.12 19.54 -19.28
CA VAL A 220 3.66 19.58 -19.22
C VAL A 220 3.25 21.03 -19.30
N HIS A 221 2.62 21.42 -20.40
CA HIS A 221 2.00 22.72 -20.60
C HIS A 221 0.51 22.62 -20.30
N VAL A 222 0.00 23.56 -19.51
CA VAL A 222 -1.39 23.62 -19.06
C VAL A 222 -1.96 24.99 -19.38
N LYS A 223 -3.14 25.03 -19.96
CA LYS A 223 -3.89 26.26 -20.22
C LYS A 223 -5.34 26.11 -19.74
N PRO A 224 -5.71 26.73 -18.61
CA PRO A 224 -7.11 26.91 -18.25
C PRO A 224 -7.84 27.76 -19.31
N GLU A 225 -9.16 27.61 -19.42
CA GLU A 225 -9.95 28.30 -20.45
C GLU A 225 -9.86 29.83 -20.35
N ASN A 226 -9.94 30.39 -19.14
CA ASN A 226 -10.00 31.85 -18.94
C ASN A 226 -8.73 32.44 -18.30
N HIS A 227 -7.68 31.66 -18.10
CA HIS A 227 -6.43 32.10 -17.50
C HIS A 227 -5.23 31.87 -18.42
N ASP A 228 -4.16 32.65 -18.19
CA ASP A 228 -2.89 32.44 -18.87
C ASP A 228 -2.36 31.02 -18.61
N GLY A 229 -1.82 30.39 -19.64
CA GLY A 229 -1.20 29.08 -19.52
C GLY A 229 0.11 29.12 -18.73
N ASN A 230 0.53 27.98 -18.20
CA ASN A 230 1.82 27.79 -17.56
C ASN A 230 2.35 26.38 -17.85
N PHE A 231 3.58 26.09 -17.45
CA PHE A 231 4.19 24.79 -17.66
C PHE A 231 5.05 24.35 -16.48
N VAL A 232 5.32 23.05 -16.44
CA VAL A 232 6.33 22.44 -15.58
C VAL A 232 7.19 21.50 -16.41
N CYS A 233 8.49 21.48 -16.13
CA CYS A 233 9.43 20.56 -16.76
C CYS A 233 10.00 19.61 -15.70
N ILE A 234 10.01 18.32 -16.02
CA ILE A 234 10.89 17.34 -15.38
C ILE A 234 12.16 17.25 -16.20
N SER A 235 13.29 17.36 -15.53
CA SER A 235 14.60 16.99 -16.06
C SER A 235 14.98 15.59 -15.58
N GLU A 236 15.84 14.90 -16.31
CA GLU A 236 16.30 13.55 -15.96
C GLU A 236 16.79 13.38 -14.50
N PRO A 237 17.55 14.32 -13.89
CA PRO A 237 17.89 14.20 -12.46
C PRO A 237 16.69 14.30 -11.52
N MET A 238 15.70 15.14 -11.86
CA MET A 238 14.47 15.27 -11.08
C MET A 238 13.59 14.03 -11.23
N TYR A 239 13.49 13.49 -12.45
CA TYR A 239 12.82 12.21 -12.73
C TYR A 239 13.42 11.11 -11.86
N SER A 240 14.74 10.95 -11.92
CA SER A 240 15.48 9.96 -11.12
C SER A 240 15.25 10.15 -9.62
N GLY A 241 15.16 11.41 -9.15
CA GLY A 241 14.85 11.73 -7.76
C GLY A 241 13.45 11.28 -7.33
N PHE A 242 12.43 11.53 -8.15
CA PHE A 242 11.07 11.06 -7.86
C PHE A 242 10.98 9.53 -7.88
N ILE A 243 11.60 8.89 -8.88
CA ILE A 243 11.62 7.42 -8.98
C ILE A 243 12.33 6.81 -7.78
N SER A 244 13.48 7.34 -7.37
CA SER A 244 14.18 6.90 -6.15
C SER A 244 13.29 7.10 -4.92
N GLY A 245 12.63 8.24 -4.79
CA GLY A 245 11.72 8.51 -3.67
C GLY A 245 10.52 7.56 -3.64
N ALA A 246 9.97 7.19 -4.80
CA ALA A 246 8.89 6.21 -4.90
C ALA A 246 9.38 4.80 -4.53
N PHE A 247 10.54 4.37 -5.02
CA PHE A 247 11.14 3.09 -4.62
C PHE A 247 11.45 3.06 -3.12
N ASP A 248 12.01 4.15 -2.56
CA ASP A 248 12.27 4.26 -1.13
C ASP A 248 10.97 4.24 -0.31
N LEU A 249 9.89 4.85 -0.82
CA LEU A 249 8.56 4.82 -0.21
C LEU A 249 8.00 3.39 -0.15
N THR A 250 8.06 2.66 -1.26
CA THR A 250 7.43 1.33 -1.40
C THR A 250 8.36 0.16 -1.10
N LYS A 251 9.62 0.45 -0.71
CA LYS A 251 10.68 -0.52 -0.40
C LYS A 251 10.22 -1.58 0.59
N LYS A 252 10.52 -2.85 0.29
CA LYS A 252 10.16 -4.01 1.12
C LYS A 252 11.28 -4.35 2.11
N PRO A 253 10.96 -5.02 3.23
CA PRO A 253 11.97 -5.50 4.19
C PRO A 253 13.09 -6.33 3.57
N TRP A 254 12.76 -7.17 2.59
CA TRP A 254 13.75 -8.04 1.95
C TRP A 254 14.74 -7.28 1.05
N ASP A 255 14.40 -6.07 0.63
CA ASP A 255 15.27 -5.18 -0.16
C ASP A 255 16.07 -4.22 0.75
N ASP A 256 15.92 -4.29 2.07
CA ASP A 256 16.65 -3.43 3.00
C ASP A 256 18.09 -3.91 3.19
N GLU A 257 19.03 -3.23 2.52
CA GLU A 257 20.47 -3.45 2.65
C GLU A 257 21.00 -3.33 4.09
N GLY A 258 20.28 -2.64 4.97
CA GLY A 258 20.64 -2.54 6.38
C GLY A 258 20.20 -3.75 7.23
N TYR A 259 19.41 -4.69 6.69
CA TYR A 259 18.85 -5.81 7.46
C TYR A 259 19.89 -6.57 8.30
N ALA A 260 21.07 -6.88 7.74
CA ALA A 260 22.10 -7.61 8.49
C ALA A 260 22.56 -6.85 9.75
N ALA A 261 22.69 -5.52 9.67
CA ALA A 261 23.05 -4.69 10.82
C ALA A 261 21.87 -4.56 11.82
N TRP A 262 20.63 -4.53 11.31
CA TRP A 262 19.44 -4.60 12.13
C TRP A 262 19.39 -5.92 12.91
N PHE A 263 19.53 -7.06 12.24
CA PHE A 263 19.45 -8.38 12.85
C PHE A 263 20.48 -8.58 13.96
N GLU A 264 21.73 -8.16 13.73
CA GLU A 264 22.79 -8.25 14.75
C GLU A 264 22.48 -7.47 16.04
N ARG A 265 21.67 -6.40 15.97
CA ARG A 265 21.20 -5.66 17.17
C ARG A 265 20.03 -6.33 17.88
N HIS A 266 19.29 -7.19 17.20
CA HIS A 266 18.04 -7.79 17.68
C HIS A 266 18.17 -9.25 18.12
N ARG A 267 19.22 -9.93 17.65
CA ARG A 267 19.54 -11.32 18.03
C ARG A 267 20.07 -11.43 19.47
N ALA A 268 20.00 -12.64 20.04
CA ALA A 268 20.41 -12.86 21.42
C ALA A 268 21.94 -12.77 21.59
N THR A 269 22.38 -12.06 22.63
CA THR A 269 23.79 -12.05 23.01
C THR A 269 24.15 -13.26 23.89
N TRP A 270 25.45 -13.52 24.05
CA TRP A 270 25.94 -14.52 25.01
C TRP A 270 25.46 -14.26 26.44
N ALA A 271 25.34 -12.98 26.83
CA ALA A 271 24.83 -12.60 28.14
C ALA A 271 23.32 -12.92 28.27
N ASP A 272 22.55 -12.71 27.21
CA ASP A 272 21.12 -13.07 27.17
C ASP A 272 20.94 -14.58 27.31
N VAL A 273 21.66 -15.38 26.53
CA VAL A 273 21.61 -16.85 26.61
C VAL A 273 21.97 -17.35 28.01
N ALA A 274 22.99 -16.77 28.65
CA ALA A 274 23.36 -17.12 30.02
C ALA A 274 22.28 -16.70 31.05
N ASN A 275 21.66 -15.54 30.88
CA ASN A 275 20.54 -15.07 31.71
C ASN A 275 19.30 -15.96 31.56
N GLN A 276 18.98 -16.35 30.33
CA GLN A 276 17.87 -17.25 30.03
C GLN A 276 18.07 -18.60 30.72
N ARG A 277 19.27 -19.20 30.66
CA ARG A 277 19.59 -20.44 31.39
C ARG A 277 19.38 -20.32 32.90
N ARG A 278 19.84 -19.21 33.50
CA ARG A 278 19.60 -18.93 34.93
C ARG A 278 18.12 -18.76 35.25
N THR A 279 17.38 -18.15 34.33
CA THR A 279 15.94 -17.94 34.46
C THR A 279 15.19 -19.25 34.36
N VAL A 280 15.48 -20.11 33.38
CA VAL A 280 14.87 -21.44 33.23
C VAL A 280 15.13 -22.32 34.46
N ALA A 281 16.29 -22.20 35.09
CA ALA A 281 16.59 -22.94 36.31
C ALA A 281 15.68 -22.58 37.51
N THR A 282 14.92 -21.48 37.44
CA THR A 282 13.92 -21.10 38.46
C THR A 282 12.49 -21.51 38.10
N TRP A 283 12.29 -22.16 36.95
CA TRP A 283 10.97 -22.56 36.47
C TRP A 283 10.53 -23.86 37.18
N ASN A 284 9.31 -23.87 37.68
CA ASN A 284 8.74 -25.05 38.35
C ASN A 284 8.20 -26.10 37.35
N ASP A 285 7.92 -25.67 36.13
CA ASP A 285 7.45 -26.50 35.03
C ASP A 285 8.31 -26.23 33.80
N THR A 286 8.90 -27.28 33.26
CA THR A 286 9.79 -27.27 32.11
C THR A 286 9.37 -28.39 31.15
N PRO A 287 8.31 -28.17 30.36
CA PRO A 287 7.80 -29.18 29.44
C PRO A 287 8.86 -29.60 28.43
N LEU A 288 8.93 -30.90 28.15
CA LEU A 288 9.86 -31.45 27.17
C LEU A 288 9.41 -31.04 25.76
N ILE A 289 10.36 -30.60 24.94
CA ILE A 289 10.17 -30.34 23.50
C ILE A 289 10.82 -31.47 22.72
N SER A 290 10.12 -32.11 21.80
CA SER A 290 10.71 -33.04 20.82
C SER A 290 10.93 -32.31 19.51
N ILE A 291 12.17 -32.22 19.05
CA ILE A 291 12.52 -31.68 17.74
C ILE A 291 12.66 -32.85 16.77
N VAL A 292 11.83 -32.89 15.74
CA VAL A 292 11.80 -33.96 14.74
C VAL A 292 12.42 -33.49 13.44
N THR A 293 13.40 -34.24 12.95
CA THR A 293 14.12 -33.94 11.71
C THR A 293 14.38 -35.21 10.92
N ALA A 294 13.87 -35.29 9.69
CA ALA A 294 14.29 -36.32 8.73
C ALA A 294 15.67 -35.96 8.18
N VAL A 295 16.56 -36.95 8.04
CA VAL A 295 17.95 -36.76 7.56
C VAL A 295 18.15 -37.57 6.27
N PHE A 296 18.29 -36.87 5.13
CA PHE A 296 18.49 -37.49 3.82
C PHE A 296 19.68 -36.88 3.08
N ARG A 297 20.86 -37.48 3.26
CA ARG A 297 22.11 -37.14 2.56
C ARG A 297 22.44 -35.63 2.48
N PRO A 298 22.33 -34.85 3.59
CA PRO A 298 22.77 -33.45 3.58
C PRO A 298 24.29 -33.34 3.43
N PRO A 299 24.83 -32.18 3.00
CA PRO A 299 26.23 -31.87 3.24
C PRO A 299 26.58 -32.00 4.74
N VAL A 300 27.66 -32.70 5.07
CA VAL A 300 28.07 -33.00 6.45
C VAL A 300 28.22 -31.74 7.28
N GLU A 301 28.76 -30.67 6.70
CA GLU A 301 28.93 -29.38 7.37
C GLU A 301 27.60 -28.71 7.73
N TYR A 302 26.54 -28.93 6.94
CA TYR A 302 25.22 -28.36 7.23
C TYR A 302 24.54 -29.15 8.35
N LEU A 303 24.61 -30.48 8.30
CA LEU A 303 24.10 -31.33 9.37
C LEU A 303 24.77 -31.02 10.73
N LYS A 304 26.10 -30.83 10.71
CA LYS A 304 26.84 -30.43 11.92
C LYS A 304 26.40 -29.06 12.44
N ALA A 305 26.29 -28.07 11.55
CA ALA A 305 25.83 -26.73 11.93
C ALA A 305 24.41 -26.74 12.50
N PHE A 306 23.50 -27.51 11.89
CA PHE A 306 22.14 -27.75 12.38
C PHE A 306 22.16 -28.32 13.81
N VAL A 307 22.84 -29.46 14.02
CA VAL A 307 22.93 -30.11 15.33
C VAL A 307 23.54 -29.18 16.37
N ASP A 308 24.65 -28.50 16.05
CA ASP A 308 25.31 -27.55 16.95
C ASP A 308 24.37 -26.40 17.37
N SER A 309 23.58 -25.87 16.43
CA SER A 309 22.61 -24.80 16.72
C SER A 309 21.48 -25.26 17.67
N VAL A 310 21.00 -26.50 17.51
CA VAL A 310 20.01 -27.10 18.42
C VAL A 310 20.62 -27.41 19.79
N LEU A 311 21.86 -27.88 19.85
CA LEU A 311 22.52 -28.16 21.12
C LEU A 311 22.85 -26.89 21.91
N ALA A 312 23.05 -25.75 21.22
CA ALA A 312 23.37 -24.46 21.80
C ALA A 312 22.23 -23.82 22.61
N GLN A 313 20.99 -24.28 22.43
CA GLN A 313 19.76 -23.68 22.99
C GLN A 313 19.86 -23.33 24.48
N SER A 314 19.30 -22.17 24.87
CA SER A 314 19.28 -21.70 26.25
C SER A 314 18.29 -22.49 27.13
N TYR A 315 17.20 -22.97 26.54
CA TYR A 315 16.31 -23.96 27.14
C TYR A 315 16.85 -25.38 26.89
N LYS A 316 17.15 -26.14 27.94
CA LYS A 316 17.85 -27.44 27.85
C LYS A 316 16.94 -28.67 27.95
N HIS A 317 15.64 -28.49 28.20
CA HIS A 317 14.66 -29.58 28.32
C HIS A 317 14.05 -29.93 26.95
N PHE A 318 14.87 -30.49 26.08
CA PHE A 318 14.44 -30.97 24.77
C PHE A 318 15.10 -32.32 24.44
N GLU A 319 14.51 -33.02 23.49
CA GLU A 319 15.14 -34.12 22.75
C GLU A 319 15.18 -33.78 21.26
N LEU A 320 16.23 -34.20 20.56
CA LEU A 320 16.37 -34.07 19.11
C LEU A 320 16.29 -35.48 18.51
N ILE A 321 15.30 -35.72 17.68
CA ILE A 321 15.03 -36.99 17.02
C ILE A 321 15.42 -36.87 15.56
N LEU A 322 16.52 -37.52 15.20
CA LEU A 322 17.05 -37.59 13.85
C LEU A 322 16.61 -38.89 13.20
N VAL A 323 15.73 -38.81 12.21
CA VAL A 323 15.29 -39.96 11.42
C VAL A 323 16.21 -40.10 10.22
N ASN A 324 17.27 -40.89 10.36
CA ASN A 324 18.23 -41.17 9.29
C ASN A 324 17.63 -42.12 8.24
N VAL A 325 17.43 -41.56 7.05
CA VAL A 325 16.96 -42.26 5.85
C VAL A 325 17.98 -42.19 4.72
N SER A 326 19.25 -41.90 5.04
CA SER A 326 20.30 -41.73 4.04
C SER A 326 20.77 -43.05 3.42
N GLY A 327 20.37 -44.19 3.98
CA GLY A 327 20.82 -45.53 3.60
C GLY A 327 22.28 -45.77 3.97
N ASP A 328 23.03 -46.43 3.10
CA ASP A 328 24.46 -46.77 3.30
C ASP A 328 25.42 -45.59 3.08
N ASP A 329 25.01 -44.35 3.40
CA ASP A 329 25.89 -43.19 3.32
C ASP A 329 26.88 -43.21 4.50
N PRO A 330 28.18 -43.49 4.27
CA PRO A 330 29.14 -43.68 5.35
C PRO A 330 29.47 -42.36 6.06
N ASP A 331 29.43 -41.23 5.35
CA ASP A 331 29.80 -39.93 5.90
C ASP A 331 28.70 -39.40 6.82
N ILE A 332 27.43 -39.58 6.44
CA ILE A 332 26.28 -39.27 7.30
C ILE A 332 26.23 -40.19 8.51
N THR A 333 26.39 -41.50 8.29
CA THR A 333 26.36 -42.48 9.39
C THR A 333 27.46 -42.18 10.40
N ALA A 334 28.70 -41.95 9.95
CA ALA A 334 29.81 -41.57 10.82
C ALA A 334 29.55 -40.24 11.55
N THR A 335 28.94 -39.26 10.88
CA THR A 335 28.59 -37.96 11.49
C THR A 335 27.55 -38.11 12.58
N LEU A 336 26.50 -38.91 12.36
CA LEU A 336 25.45 -39.17 13.34
C LEU A 336 25.96 -40.00 14.52
N ASP A 337 26.81 -41.01 14.26
CA ASP A 337 27.44 -41.83 15.30
C ASP A 337 28.38 -41.04 16.21
N ASP A 338 28.98 -39.96 15.72
CA ASP A 338 29.86 -39.09 16.52
C ASP A 338 29.09 -38.24 17.53
N ILE A 339 27.77 -38.08 17.38
CA ILE A 339 26.94 -37.29 18.30
C ILE A 339 26.77 -38.06 19.63
N LYS A 340 27.41 -37.57 20.69
CA LYS A 340 27.37 -38.19 22.04
C LYS A 340 26.43 -37.48 23.03
N ASP A 341 25.73 -36.43 22.62
CA ASP A 341 24.82 -35.71 23.52
C ASP A 341 23.60 -36.58 23.84
N PRO A 342 23.28 -36.82 25.13
CA PRO A 342 22.20 -37.71 25.52
C PRO A 342 20.80 -37.21 25.13
N ARG A 343 20.67 -35.95 24.71
CA ARG A 343 19.42 -35.38 24.21
C ARG A 343 19.17 -35.74 22.74
N VAL A 344 20.14 -36.31 22.03
CA VAL A 344 20.02 -36.65 20.61
C VAL A 344 19.75 -38.13 20.45
N LYS A 345 18.68 -38.45 19.71
CA LYS A 345 18.24 -39.82 19.40
C LYS A 345 18.27 -40.00 17.89
N VAL A 346 19.07 -40.95 17.42
CA VAL A 346 19.14 -41.30 16.00
C VAL A 346 18.31 -42.55 15.76
N LEU A 347 17.35 -42.45 14.85
CA LEU A 347 16.53 -43.56 14.36
C LEU A 347 16.98 -43.88 12.93
N THR A 348 17.19 -45.15 12.60
CA THR A 348 17.46 -45.57 11.22
C THR A 348 16.18 -46.13 10.61
N ALA A 349 15.82 -45.63 9.44
CA ALA A 349 14.63 -46.06 8.70
C ALA A 349 14.90 -46.16 7.20
N GLU A 350 14.04 -46.91 6.50
CA GLU A 350 14.03 -46.92 5.04
C GLU A 350 13.53 -45.57 4.51
N ASN A 351 14.14 -45.06 3.44
CA ASN A 351 13.73 -43.80 2.84
C ASN A 351 12.38 -43.93 2.13
N LYS A 352 11.37 -43.21 2.64
CA LYS A 352 10.06 -43.08 2.02
C LYS A 352 9.83 -41.64 1.55
N THR A 353 8.60 -41.12 1.64
CA THR A 353 8.33 -39.70 1.42
C THR A 353 8.71 -38.85 2.64
N ILE A 354 8.88 -37.53 2.44
CA ILE A 354 9.17 -36.58 3.53
C ILE A 354 8.17 -36.72 4.70
N PRO A 355 6.83 -36.66 4.48
CA PRO A 355 5.87 -36.83 5.57
C PRO A 355 5.99 -38.19 6.28
N GLU A 356 6.16 -39.29 5.54
CA GLU A 356 6.31 -40.61 6.15
C GLU A 356 7.56 -40.72 7.02
N ASN A 357 8.68 -40.13 6.59
CA ASN A 357 9.91 -40.08 7.36
C ASN A 357 9.74 -39.21 8.63
N THR A 358 9.05 -38.08 8.52
CA THR A 358 8.72 -37.20 9.66
C THR A 358 7.80 -37.90 10.67
N ASN A 359 6.81 -38.66 10.20
CA ASN A 359 5.86 -39.37 11.05
C ASN A 359 6.55 -40.40 11.97
N ILE A 360 7.60 -41.08 11.49
CA ILE A 360 8.43 -41.96 12.32
C ILE A 360 9.00 -41.19 13.52
N GLY A 361 9.47 -39.96 13.28
CA GLY A 361 9.99 -39.11 14.35
C GLY A 361 8.90 -38.66 15.33
N ILE A 362 7.71 -38.30 14.83
CA ILE A 362 6.55 -37.94 15.65
C ILE A 362 6.14 -39.10 16.57
N GLU A 363 6.08 -40.32 16.04
CA GLU A 363 5.72 -41.52 16.82
C GLU A 363 6.69 -41.81 17.97
N HIS A 364 7.96 -41.40 17.82
CA HIS A 364 9.00 -41.58 18.84
C HIS A 364 9.16 -40.38 19.78
N ALA A 365 8.48 -39.27 19.52
CA ALA A 365 8.51 -38.06 20.31
C ALA A 365 7.85 -38.27 21.68
N GLN A 366 8.51 -37.83 22.75
CA GLN A 366 8.03 -37.89 24.14
C GLN A 366 7.64 -36.50 24.71
N GLY A 367 7.94 -35.44 23.97
CA GLY A 367 7.72 -34.05 24.34
C GLY A 367 6.24 -33.71 24.45
N GLN A 368 5.92 -32.76 25.32
CA GLN A 368 4.59 -32.15 25.37
C GLN A 368 4.35 -31.21 24.17
N TYR A 369 5.44 -30.76 23.55
CA TYR A 369 5.45 -30.01 22.30
C TYR A 369 6.38 -30.68 21.30
N ILE A 370 6.00 -30.65 20.03
CA ILE A 370 6.73 -31.24 18.91
C ILE A 370 7.05 -30.11 17.93
N ALA A 371 8.33 -29.93 17.60
CA ALA A 371 8.81 -28.94 16.65
C ALA A 371 9.44 -29.63 15.43
N PHE A 372 9.33 -28.99 14.27
CA PHE A 372 9.84 -29.52 13.00
C PHE A 372 10.95 -28.62 12.45
N MET A 373 12.06 -29.21 12.06
CA MET A 373 13.21 -28.49 11.52
C MET A 373 13.90 -29.29 10.42
N ASP A 374 14.41 -28.59 9.42
CA ASP A 374 15.15 -29.19 8.31
C ASP A 374 16.63 -29.38 8.67
N HIS A 375 17.21 -30.49 8.20
CA HIS A 375 18.54 -30.97 8.60
C HIS A 375 19.72 -30.08 8.14
N ASP A 376 19.45 -29.10 7.29
CA ASP A 376 20.40 -28.20 6.63
C ASP A 376 20.26 -26.74 7.08
N ASP A 377 19.28 -26.43 7.92
CA ASP A 377 19.03 -25.08 8.45
C ASP A 377 19.67 -24.84 9.82
N VAL A 378 19.66 -23.59 10.29
CA VAL A 378 20.19 -23.23 11.61
C VAL A 378 19.22 -22.31 12.36
N VAL A 379 19.24 -22.38 13.68
CA VAL A 379 18.37 -21.57 14.56
C VAL A 379 19.14 -20.75 15.56
N GLU A 380 18.52 -19.66 16.01
CA GLU A 380 19.04 -18.83 17.10
C GLU A 380 19.05 -19.58 18.44
N PRO A 381 20.04 -19.34 19.30
CA PRO A 381 20.24 -20.10 20.54
C PRO A 381 19.18 -19.84 21.61
N ASP A 382 18.24 -18.93 21.39
CA ASP A 382 17.16 -18.62 22.31
C ASP A 382 15.76 -19.04 21.83
N ILE A 383 15.62 -19.70 20.66
CA ILE A 383 14.30 -20.01 20.10
C ILE A 383 13.41 -20.83 21.05
N LEU A 384 13.95 -21.92 21.62
CA LEU A 384 13.17 -22.77 22.52
C LEU A 384 12.80 -22.03 23.81
N TYR A 385 13.67 -21.16 24.31
CA TYR A 385 13.36 -20.32 25.47
C TYR A 385 12.24 -19.32 25.17
N ARG A 386 12.24 -18.70 23.97
CA ARG A 386 11.19 -17.77 23.57
C ARG A 386 9.84 -18.48 23.46
N TYR A 387 9.81 -19.64 22.84
CA TYR A 387 8.59 -20.44 22.67
C TYR A 387 8.02 -20.85 24.04
N MET A 388 8.87 -21.36 24.94
CA MET A 388 8.42 -21.72 26.28
C MET A 388 8.03 -20.51 27.12
N SER A 389 8.69 -19.37 26.96
CA SER A 389 8.29 -18.13 27.64
C SER A 389 6.89 -17.68 27.19
N GLU A 390 6.57 -17.85 25.91
CA GLU A 390 5.24 -17.54 25.38
C GLU A 390 4.18 -18.50 25.92
N ILE A 391 4.45 -19.81 25.95
CA ILE A 391 3.55 -20.81 26.56
C ILE A 391 3.32 -20.53 28.04
N ARG A 392 4.34 -20.10 28.77
CA ARG A 392 4.16 -19.71 30.18
C ARG A 392 3.26 -18.50 30.36
N ARG A 393 3.20 -17.61 29.38
CA ARG A 393 2.29 -16.46 29.36
C ARG A 393 0.90 -16.86 28.87
N TYR A 394 0.83 -17.80 27.94
CA TYR A 394 -0.39 -18.31 27.31
C TYR A 394 -0.37 -19.84 27.32
N PRO A 395 -0.79 -20.48 28.43
CA PRO A 395 -0.73 -21.95 28.57
C PRO A 395 -1.56 -22.74 27.55
N ASP A 396 -2.51 -22.08 26.89
CA ASP A 396 -3.32 -22.64 25.82
C ASP A 396 -2.68 -22.47 24.42
N ALA A 397 -1.43 -21.97 24.33
CA ALA A 397 -0.68 -21.90 23.08
C ALA A 397 -0.39 -23.32 22.57
N ASP A 398 -1.06 -23.69 21.49
CA ASP A 398 -1.00 -25.01 20.89
C ASP A 398 -0.21 -25.03 19.59
N LEU A 399 -0.10 -23.90 18.89
CA LEU A 399 0.70 -23.77 17.68
C LEU A 399 1.56 -22.51 17.79
N LEU A 400 2.87 -22.68 17.59
CA LEU A 400 3.84 -21.60 17.64
C LEU A 400 4.68 -21.58 16.36
N TYR A 401 5.03 -20.38 15.92
CA TYR A 401 5.92 -20.12 14.80
C TYR A 401 6.72 -18.84 15.05
N CYS A 402 7.72 -18.56 14.22
CA CYS A 402 8.53 -17.34 14.32
C CYS A 402 8.86 -16.74 12.97
N ASP A 403 9.39 -15.51 13.00
CA ASP A 403 9.99 -14.90 11.83
C ASP A 403 11.24 -15.68 11.40
N GLU A 404 11.55 -15.59 10.12
CA GLU A 404 12.67 -16.28 9.50
C GLU A 404 13.36 -15.39 8.46
N ASP A 405 14.56 -15.78 8.06
CA ASP A 405 15.27 -15.17 6.95
C ASP A 405 16.01 -16.24 6.12
N LEU A 406 16.67 -15.79 5.06
CA LEU A 406 17.52 -16.64 4.23
C LEU A 406 18.99 -16.51 4.65
N LEU A 407 19.62 -17.66 4.90
CA LEU A 407 21.06 -17.80 5.03
C LEU A 407 21.66 -18.24 3.69
N ASP A 408 22.24 -17.29 2.96
CA ASP A 408 22.87 -17.56 1.67
C ASP A 408 24.33 -17.09 1.69
N ASN A 409 25.24 -18.06 1.57
CA ASN A 409 26.69 -17.87 1.59
C ASN A 409 27.20 -17.12 2.83
N GLY A 410 26.65 -17.47 4.00
CA GLY A 410 27.03 -16.88 5.28
C GLY A 410 26.45 -15.48 5.53
N ARG A 411 25.51 -15.01 4.71
CA ARG A 411 24.82 -13.74 4.88
C ARG A 411 23.33 -13.96 5.10
N TYR A 412 22.80 -13.34 6.15
CA TYR A 412 21.37 -13.23 6.42
C TYR A 412 20.74 -12.18 5.50
N ARG A 413 19.66 -12.54 4.81
CA ARG A 413 18.93 -11.65 3.90
C ARG A 413 17.45 -12.02 3.82
N HIS A 414 16.65 -11.15 3.22
CA HIS A 414 15.25 -11.41 2.91
C HIS A 414 14.40 -11.83 4.13
N PRO A 415 14.32 -11.01 5.18
CA PRO A 415 13.48 -11.34 6.34
C PRO A 415 12.00 -11.47 5.96
N ALA A 416 11.39 -12.53 6.48
CA ALA A 416 9.95 -12.73 6.55
C ALA A 416 9.47 -12.42 7.98
N PHE A 417 9.08 -11.17 8.19
CA PHE A 417 8.43 -10.68 9.40
C PHE A 417 6.93 -11.01 9.34
N LYS A 418 6.56 -12.12 9.99
CA LYS A 418 5.21 -12.70 9.91
C LYS A 418 4.25 -11.98 10.87
N PRO A 419 3.00 -11.68 10.48
CA PRO A 419 2.00 -11.15 11.41
C PRO A 419 1.65 -12.17 12.51
N GLN A 420 0.77 -11.82 13.46
CA GLN A 420 0.07 -12.87 14.21
C GLN A 420 -0.81 -13.71 13.27
N TYR A 421 -1.38 -14.81 13.78
CA TYR A 421 -2.09 -15.78 12.95
C TYR A 421 -3.15 -15.09 12.06
N ASN A 422 -3.01 -15.28 10.76
CA ASN A 422 -3.85 -14.70 9.72
C ASN A 422 -4.32 -15.85 8.82
N ALA A 423 -5.61 -16.17 8.93
CA ALA A 423 -6.15 -17.37 8.30
C ALA A 423 -6.15 -17.23 6.78
N ASP A 424 -6.58 -16.08 6.29
CA ASP A 424 -6.64 -15.78 4.85
C ASP A 424 -5.26 -15.78 4.19
N LEU A 425 -4.24 -15.23 4.86
CA LEU A 425 -2.86 -15.33 4.39
C LEU A 425 -2.36 -16.78 4.34
N LEU A 426 -2.71 -17.60 5.34
CA LEU A 426 -2.35 -19.02 5.37
C LEU A 426 -3.02 -19.81 4.24
N TYR A 427 -4.31 -19.56 3.95
CA TYR A 427 -5.04 -20.26 2.89
C TYR A 427 -4.46 -19.98 1.50
N CYS A 428 -3.99 -18.75 1.28
CA CYS A 428 -3.30 -18.38 0.05
C CYS A 428 -1.98 -19.13 -0.11
N GLY A 429 -1.20 -19.29 0.97
CA GLY A 429 -0.08 -20.21 0.98
C GLY A 429 0.63 -20.22 2.33
N ASN A 430 1.40 -21.28 2.57
CA ASN A 430 2.04 -21.47 3.86
C ASN A 430 3.05 -20.35 4.15
N TYR A 431 2.67 -19.35 4.96
CA TYR A 431 3.58 -18.31 5.44
C TYR A 431 4.19 -18.67 6.81
N ILE A 432 3.67 -19.71 7.47
CA ILE A 432 4.20 -20.23 8.73
C ILE A 432 5.46 -21.05 8.48
N THR A 433 5.44 -21.88 7.42
CA THR A 433 6.60 -22.62 6.88
C THR A 433 7.38 -23.37 7.97
N HIS A 434 8.61 -22.93 8.23
CA HIS A 434 9.58 -23.63 9.04
C HIS A 434 9.39 -23.32 10.52
N MET A 435 9.94 -24.22 11.35
CA MET A 435 9.92 -24.09 12.81
C MET A 435 8.51 -24.04 13.41
N LEU A 436 7.56 -24.70 12.76
CA LEU A 436 6.27 -25.02 13.35
C LEU A 436 6.49 -25.85 14.62
N MET A 437 5.95 -25.38 15.75
CA MET A 437 5.84 -26.18 16.97
C MET A 437 4.37 -26.37 17.35
N VAL A 438 3.98 -27.62 17.57
CA VAL A 438 2.60 -28.00 17.90
C VAL A 438 2.57 -28.67 19.27
N SER A 439 1.55 -28.39 20.07
CA SER A 439 1.30 -29.13 21.32
C SER A 439 0.87 -30.56 21.01
N ARG A 440 1.29 -31.49 21.85
CA ARG A 440 0.80 -32.87 21.80
C ARG A 440 -0.72 -32.95 21.91
N HIS A 441 -1.31 -32.06 22.71
CA HIS A 441 -2.77 -31.95 22.86
C HIS A 441 -3.48 -31.82 21.51
N VAL A 442 -3.00 -30.94 20.63
CA VAL A 442 -3.56 -30.76 19.28
C VAL A 442 -3.12 -31.86 18.33
N LEU A 443 -1.85 -32.23 18.36
CA LEU A 443 -1.30 -33.23 17.45
C LEU A 443 -2.00 -34.59 17.58
N ASP A 444 -2.39 -34.99 18.80
CA ASP A 444 -3.13 -36.23 19.06
C ASP A 444 -4.60 -36.21 18.55
N GLN A 445 -5.10 -35.05 18.12
CA GLN A 445 -6.48 -34.87 17.62
C GLN A 445 -6.57 -34.81 16.09
N VAL A 446 -5.44 -34.88 15.39
CA VAL A 446 -5.37 -34.77 13.93
C VAL A 446 -4.69 -36.01 13.35
N GLU A 447 -5.03 -36.33 12.10
CA GLU A 447 -4.30 -37.34 11.35
C GLU A 447 -2.96 -36.76 10.87
N LEU A 448 -1.90 -37.57 10.93
CA LEU A 448 -0.59 -37.17 10.41
C LEU A 448 -0.61 -37.09 8.88
N SER A 449 0.27 -36.25 8.32
CA SER A 449 0.38 -36.01 6.88
C SER A 449 0.73 -37.30 6.12
N GLY A 450 0.04 -37.55 5.01
CA GLY A 450 0.25 -38.72 4.14
C GLY A 450 1.25 -38.48 3.02
N ALA A 451 1.57 -39.52 2.24
CA ALA A 451 2.49 -39.46 1.11
C ALA A 451 1.98 -38.58 -0.06
N ASP A 452 0.67 -38.39 -0.15
CA ASP A 452 -0.01 -37.60 -1.18
C ASP A 452 0.12 -36.08 -0.99
N VAL A 453 0.55 -35.64 0.19
CA VAL A 453 0.89 -34.23 0.48
C VAL A 453 2.41 -34.01 0.60
N ALA A 454 3.22 -34.94 0.11
CA ALA A 454 4.67 -34.75 0.07
C ALA A 454 5.02 -33.48 -0.72
N GLY A 455 5.89 -32.64 -0.15
CA GLY A 455 6.22 -31.30 -0.67
C GLY A 455 5.42 -30.15 -0.03
N ALA A 456 4.29 -30.45 0.62
CA ALA A 456 3.48 -29.48 1.37
C ALA A 456 2.97 -30.06 2.70
N GLN A 457 3.69 -31.04 3.25
CA GLN A 457 3.30 -31.76 4.46
C GLN A 457 3.21 -30.87 5.71
N ASP A 458 4.06 -29.85 5.77
CA ASP A 458 4.07 -28.80 6.78
C ASP A 458 2.82 -27.92 6.67
N PHE A 459 2.40 -27.59 5.46
CA PHE A 459 1.18 -26.84 5.21
C PHE A 459 -0.07 -27.64 5.59
N ASP A 460 -0.16 -28.91 5.19
CA ASP A 460 -1.24 -29.83 5.58
C ASP A 460 -1.35 -29.93 7.11
N LEU A 461 -0.23 -30.17 7.79
CA LEU A 461 -0.20 -30.31 9.24
C LEU A 461 -0.56 -28.99 9.94
N THR A 462 -0.06 -27.86 9.44
CA THR A 462 -0.38 -26.53 9.97
C THR A 462 -1.87 -26.26 9.90
N LEU A 463 -2.52 -26.53 8.75
CA LEU A 463 -3.96 -26.36 8.57
C LEU A 463 -4.75 -27.26 9.54
N LYS A 464 -4.44 -28.56 9.57
CA LYS A 464 -5.10 -29.52 10.48
C LYS A 464 -4.97 -29.11 11.95
N CYS A 465 -3.78 -28.69 12.36
CA CYS A 465 -3.54 -28.29 13.75
C CYS A 465 -4.23 -26.95 14.08
N ALA A 466 -4.26 -26.00 13.13
CA ALA A 466 -4.97 -24.73 13.31
C ALA A 466 -6.49 -24.94 13.52
N GLU A 467 -7.09 -25.95 12.88
CA GLU A 467 -8.51 -26.32 13.09
C GLU A 467 -8.84 -26.74 14.53
N LYS A 468 -7.83 -27.22 15.30
CA LYS A 468 -8.00 -27.76 16.66
C LYS A 468 -7.33 -26.92 17.74
N ALA A 469 -6.47 -25.98 17.38
CA ALA A 469 -5.72 -25.16 18.31
C ALA A 469 -6.64 -24.25 19.14
N ARG A 470 -6.39 -24.19 20.45
CA ARG A 470 -7.03 -23.21 21.33
C ARG A 470 -6.44 -21.82 21.11
N SER A 471 -5.14 -21.75 20.88
CA SER A 471 -4.42 -20.52 20.55
C SER A 471 -3.23 -20.80 19.64
N ILE A 472 -3.03 -19.89 18.68
CA ILE A 472 -1.89 -19.87 17.77
C ILE A 472 -1.07 -18.60 18.06
N ARG A 473 0.26 -18.72 18.21
CA ARG A 473 1.13 -17.60 18.63
C ARG A 473 2.32 -17.44 17.69
N GLY A 474 2.45 -16.26 17.08
CA GLY A 474 3.63 -15.88 16.31
C GLY A 474 4.66 -15.16 17.19
N ILE A 475 5.88 -15.68 17.24
CA ILE A 475 7.01 -15.03 17.92
C ILE A 475 7.71 -14.11 16.94
N GLN A 476 7.51 -12.81 17.11
CA GLN A 476 8.00 -11.76 16.20
C GLN A 476 9.49 -11.47 16.41
N ARG A 477 10.30 -12.49 16.16
CA ARG A 477 11.77 -12.48 16.19
C ARG A 477 12.25 -13.41 15.10
N VAL A 478 13.27 -12.98 14.38
CA VAL A 478 13.97 -13.85 13.43
C VAL A 478 14.76 -14.87 14.24
N LEU A 479 14.29 -16.11 14.24
CA LEU A 479 14.85 -17.20 15.06
C LEU A 479 15.22 -18.44 14.23
N TYR A 480 14.80 -18.48 12.97
CA TYR A 480 15.08 -19.54 12.02
C TYR A 480 15.76 -18.98 10.77
N HIS A 481 16.81 -19.66 10.31
CA HIS A 481 17.61 -19.24 9.16
C HIS A 481 17.58 -20.34 8.09
N TRP A 482 16.81 -20.09 7.05
CA TRP A 482 16.64 -21.01 5.93
C TRP A 482 17.84 -20.95 5.00
N ARG A 483 18.60 -22.04 4.93
CA ARG A 483 19.81 -22.15 4.14
C ARG A 483 19.51 -22.36 2.66
N MET A 484 20.06 -21.48 1.83
CA MET A 484 19.96 -21.59 0.37
C MET A 484 21.11 -22.43 -0.22
N HIS A 485 20.80 -23.54 -0.89
CA HIS A 485 21.77 -24.31 -1.67
C HIS A 485 21.14 -25.13 -2.81
N GLN A 486 21.96 -25.56 -3.78
CA GLN A 486 21.50 -26.27 -5.00
C GLN A 486 20.76 -27.58 -4.73
N ASN A 487 21.09 -28.27 -3.64
CA ASN A 487 20.42 -29.51 -3.25
C ASN A 487 19.13 -29.28 -2.43
N SER A 488 18.70 -28.03 -2.21
CA SER A 488 17.50 -27.74 -1.44
C SER A 488 16.26 -28.10 -2.26
N THR A 489 15.26 -28.70 -1.61
CA THR A 489 14.00 -29.11 -2.26
C THR A 489 13.31 -27.93 -2.97
N SER A 490 13.40 -26.71 -2.40
CA SER A 490 12.86 -25.48 -2.98
C SER A 490 13.62 -24.98 -4.22
N ALA A 491 14.93 -25.28 -4.30
CA ALA A 491 15.77 -24.95 -5.45
C ALA A 491 15.61 -25.93 -6.62
N ASN A 492 15.06 -27.13 -6.37
CA ASN A 492 14.86 -28.15 -7.39
C ASN A 492 13.59 -27.91 -8.21
N SER A 493 13.74 -27.45 -9.45
CA SER A 493 12.63 -27.22 -10.39
C SER A 493 11.73 -28.45 -10.63
N GLY A 494 12.28 -29.67 -10.53
CA GLY A 494 11.51 -30.91 -10.70
C GLY A 494 10.58 -31.23 -9.52
N SER A 495 10.79 -30.59 -8.36
CA SER A 495 9.94 -30.77 -7.18
C SER A 495 8.73 -29.85 -7.14
N LYS A 496 8.71 -28.80 -7.96
CA LYS A 496 7.66 -27.78 -7.92
C LYS A 496 6.27 -28.31 -8.28
N PRO A 497 6.07 -29.07 -9.39
CA PRO A 497 4.71 -29.43 -9.81
C PRO A 497 3.96 -30.31 -8.82
N TYR A 498 4.63 -31.27 -8.17
CA TYR A 498 3.95 -32.14 -7.20
C TYR A 498 3.70 -31.42 -5.87
N ALA A 499 4.62 -30.54 -5.45
CA ALA A 499 4.49 -29.78 -4.20
C ALA A 499 3.39 -28.70 -4.30
N GLU A 500 3.18 -28.11 -5.48
CA GLU A 500 2.05 -27.21 -5.74
C GLU A 500 0.71 -27.94 -5.64
N GLU A 501 0.58 -29.09 -6.31
CA GLU A 501 -0.63 -29.92 -6.21
C GLU A 501 -0.88 -30.40 -4.78
N ALA A 502 0.18 -30.78 -4.06
CA ALA A 502 0.10 -31.14 -2.64
C ALA A 502 -0.43 -29.97 -1.79
N GLY A 503 0.07 -28.75 -2.01
CA GLY A 503 -0.42 -27.55 -1.32
C GLY A 503 -1.90 -27.27 -1.60
N ARG A 504 -2.29 -27.36 -2.88
CA ARG A 504 -3.68 -27.18 -3.32
C ARG A 504 -4.61 -28.21 -2.66
N LEU A 505 -4.16 -29.47 -2.61
CA LEU A 505 -4.88 -30.57 -1.95
C LEU A 505 -5.04 -30.34 -0.45
N SER A 506 -4.00 -29.85 0.23
CA SER A 506 -4.03 -29.52 1.66
C SER A 506 -5.10 -28.48 1.99
N VAL A 507 -5.17 -27.39 1.20
CA VAL A 507 -6.18 -26.32 1.39
C VAL A 507 -7.58 -26.82 1.04
N ALA A 508 -7.74 -27.57 -0.05
CA ALA A 508 -9.04 -28.14 -0.42
C ALA A 508 -9.61 -29.03 0.70
N ARG A 509 -8.78 -29.93 1.24
CA ARG A 509 -9.17 -30.82 2.36
C ARG A 509 -9.42 -30.06 3.66
N HIS A 510 -8.73 -28.94 3.89
CA HIS A 510 -9.04 -28.06 5.01
C HIS A 510 -10.48 -27.54 4.94
N PHE A 511 -10.90 -27.02 3.79
CA PHE A 511 -12.29 -26.56 3.63
C PHE A 511 -13.31 -27.70 3.72
N GLU A 512 -13.00 -28.89 3.18
CA GLU A 512 -13.83 -30.09 3.36
C GLU A 512 -14.03 -30.44 4.85
N ARG A 513 -12.95 -30.44 5.65
CA ARG A 513 -13.02 -30.71 7.10
C ARG A 513 -13.78 -29.62 7.87
N MET A 514 -13.63 -28.36 7.46
CA MET A 514 -14.35 -27.23 8.03
C MET A 514 -15.81 -27.14 7.58
N GLY A 515 -16.24 -27.98 6.64
CA GLY A 515 -17.60 -27.95 6.10
C GLY A 515 -17.89 -26.72 5.24
N VAL A 516 -16.85 -26.08 4.71
CA VAL A 516 -16.96 -24.88 3.86
C VAL A 516 -16.88 -25.34 2.40
N LYS A 517 -17.90 -25.01 1.61
CA LYS A 517 -17.90 -25.29 0.17
C LYS A 517 -17.01 -24.27 -0.54
N ALA A 518 -15.84 -24.70 -0.99
CA ALA A 518 -14.90 -23.86 -1.72
C ALA A 518 -14.19 -24.67 -2.83
N GLU A 519 -13.84 -23.98 -3.91
CA GLU A 519 -12.93 -24.48 -4.94
C GLU A 519 -11.57 -23.82 -4.74
N VAL A 520 -10.52 -24.66 -4.75
CA VAL A 520 -9.13 -24.23 -4.60
C VAL A 520 -8.41 -24.52 -5.91
N THR A 521 -7.89 -23.45 -6.52
CA THR A 521 -7.11 -23.52 -7.76
C THR A 521 -5.71 -22.96 -7.54
N ASP A 522 -4.78 -23.35 -8.41
CA ASP A 522 -3.47 -22.73 -8.43
C ASP A 522 -3.57 -21.26 -8.86
N SER A 523 -2.61 -20.47 -8.37
CA SER A 523 -2.49 -19.05 -8.69
C SER A 523 -1.47 -18.80 -9.81
N GLU A 524 -1.36 -17.55 -10.26
CA GLU A 524 -0.28 -17.09 -11.13
C GLU A 524 1.12 -17.13 -10.48
N LEU A 525 1.18 -17.25 -9.15
CA LEU A 525 2.42 -17.39 -8.39
C LEU A 525 2.58 -18.82 -7.87
N ILE A 526 3.81 -19.32 -7.92
CA ILE A 526 4.12 -20.65 -7.41
C ILE A 526 3.85 -20.76 -5.91
N PHE A 527 3.37 -21.93 -5.47
CA PHE A 527 3.01 -22.19 -4.06
C PHE A 527 1.99 -21.20 -3.48
N ARG A 528 1.13 -20.64 -4.33
CA ARG A 528 -0.01 -19.80 -3.95
C ARG A 528 -1.30 -20.33 -4.55
N HIS A 529 -2.40 -20.12 -3.85
CA HIS A 529 -3.71 -20.65 -4.21
C HIS A 529 -4.77 -19.56 -4.25
N ARG A 530 -5.74 -19.73 -5.15
CA ARG A 530 -6.97 -18.94 -5.23
C ARG A 530 -8.12 -19.75 -4.64
N ILE A 531 -8.98 -19.09 -3.89
CA ILE A 531 -10.12 -19.72 -3.23
C ILE A 531 -11.39 -19.05 -3.72
N LYS A 532 -12.29 -19.84 -4.31
CA LYS A 532 -13.65 -19.42 -4.66
C LYS A 532 -14.65 -20.11 -3.74
N TYR A 533 -15.39 -19.32 -2.96
CA TYR A 533 -16.37 -19.83 -2.01
C TYR A 533 -17.77 -19.96 -2.65
N TYR A 534 -18.49 -21.01 -2.28
CA TYR A 534 -19.83 -21.31 -2.79
C TYR A 534 -20.82 -21.36 -1.61
N PRO A 535 -21.56 -20.28 -1.34
CA PRO A 535 -22.51 -20.27 -0.24
C PRO A 535 -23.69 -21.23 -0.52
N ASP A 536 -24.30 -21.77 0.54
CA ASP A 536 -25.43 -22.72 0.43
C ASP A 536 -26.68 -22.09 -0.22
N HIS A 537 -26.82 -20.77 -0.07
CA HIS A 537 -27.77 -19.93 -0.77
C HIS A 537 -27.08 -18.64 -1.19
N THR A 538 -27.65 -17.91 -2.14
CA THR A 538 -27.13 -16.61 -2.58
C THR A 538 -27.66 -15.52 -1.62
N PRO A 539 -26.88 -15.02 -0.63
CA PRO A 539 -27.39 -14.07 0.35
C PRO A 539 -27.81 -12.76 -0.32
N LYS A 540 -28.94 -12.17 0.09
CA LYS A 540 -29.32 -10.86 -0.47
C LYS A 540 -28.32 -9.79 -0.01
N VAL A 541 -27.76 -9.02 -0.95
CA VAL A 541 -26.89 -7.88 -0.65
C VAL A 541 -27.69 -6.58 -0.83
N SER A 542 -27.76 -5.76 0.21
CA SER A 542 -28.31 -4.41 0.10
C SER A 542 -27.19 -3.37 0.05
N ILE A 543 -27.05 -2.73 -1.11
CA ILE A 543 -26.04 -1.70 -1.38
C ILE A 543 -26.61 -0.36 -0.94
N VAL A 544 -26.06 0.22 0.13
CA VAL A 544 -26.48 1.50 0.70
C VAL A 544 -25.55 2.59 0.21
N ILE A 545 -26.09 3.55 -0.53
CA ILE A 545 -25.33 4.65 -1.15
C ILE A 545 -25.87 5.99 -0.63
N PRO A 546 -25.18 6.66 0.32
CA PRO A 546 -25.45 8.04 0.69
C PRO A 546 -25.25 8.97 -0.51
N THR A 547 -26.21 9.86 -0.79
CA THR A 547 -26.12 10.72 -1.97
C THR A 547 -26.77 12.08 -1.82
N LYS A 548 -26.00 13.11 -2.19
CA LYS A 548 -26.41 14.50 -2.31
C LYS A 548 -25.89 15.09 -3.60
N ASP A 549 -26.79 15.55 -4.46
CA ASP A 549 -26.49 16.23 -5.74
C ASP A 549 -25.49 15.45 -6.63
N HIS A 550 -24.75 16.12 -7.52
CA HIS A 550 -23.68 15.52 -8.36
C HIS A 550 -24.14 14.32 -9.22
N VAL A 551 -25.26 14.47 -9.93
CA VAL A 551 -25.89 13.38 -10.72
C VAL A 551 -24.94 12.65 -11.65
N SER A 552 -24.02 13.34 -12.32
CA SER A 552 -23.07 12.70 -13.25
C SER A 552 -22.18 11.65 -12.56
N MET A 553 -21.78 11.91 -11.32
CA MET A 553 -20.95 11.02 -10.52
C MET A 553 -21.79 9.86 -9.96
N LEU A 554 -22.95 10.16 -9.38
CA LEU A 554 -23.89 9.13 -8.92
C LEU A 554 -24.31 8.17 -10.06
N THR A 555 -24.58 8.71 -11.24
CA THR A 555 -24.93 7.92 -12.43
C THR A 555 -23.82 6.94 -12.76
N ARG A 556 -22.55 7.37 -12.74
CA ARG A 556 -21.43 6.47 -13.01
C ARG A 556 -21.31 5.34 -11.99
N CYS A 557 -21.50 5.66 -10.70
CA CYS A 557 -21.50 4.67 -9.64
C CYS A 557 -22.61 3.64 -9.86
N VAL A 558 -23.87 4.09 -9.89
CA VAL A 558 -25.05 3.21 -10.01
C VAL A 558 -25.03 2.41 -11.31
N GLU A 559 -24.76 3.04 -12.46
CA GLU A 559 -24.70 2.32 -13.74
C GLU A 559 -23.56 1.31 -13.77
N SER A 560 -22.40 1.60 -13.15
CA SER A 560 -21.32 0.62 -13.07
C SER A 560 -21.70 -0.60 -12.24
N VAL A 561 -22.44 -0.41 -11.13
CA VAL A 561 -22.96 -1.52 -10.32
C VAL A 561 -24.00 -2.31 -11.13
N LEU A 562 -25.00 -1.66 -11.72
CA LEU A 562 -26.09 -2.34 -12.42
C LEU A 562 -25.65 -3.08 -13.69
N SER A 563 -24.68 -2.53 -14.42
CA SER A 563 -24.27 -3.05 -15.74
C SER A 563 -23.09 -4.03 -15.70
N LYS A 564 -22.22 -3.96 -14.68
CA LYS A 564 -21.04 -4.83 -14.59
C LYS A 564 -21.19 -5.99 -13.62
N THR A 565 -22.03 -5.87 -12.58
CA THR A 565 -22.12 -6.89 -11.53
C THR A 565 -22.79 -8.16 -12.04
N THR A 566 -22.12 -9.31 -11.85
CA THR A 566 -22.65 -10.64 -12.21
C THR A 566 -23.44 -11.30 -11.09
N TYR A 567 -23.22 -10.90 -9.84
CA TYR A 567 -24.06 -11.31 -8.70
C TYR A 567 -25.51 -10.88 -8.89
N ASP A 568 -26.46 -11.81 -8.79
CA ASP A 568 -27.86 -11.54 -9.13
C ASP A 568 -28.71 -11.00 -7.97
N ASN A 569 -28.42 -11.38 -6.71
CA ASN A 569 -29.31 -11.13 -5.58
C ASN A 569 -28.94 -9.85 -4.80
N PHE A 570 -29.06 -8.70 -5.44
CA PHE A 570 -28.80 -7.42 -4.79
C PHE A 570 -29.87 -6.36 -5.07
N ASP A 571 -29.94 -5.37 -4.18
CA ASP A 571 -30.64 -4.11 -4.39
C ASP A 571 -29.75 -2.90 -4.05
N ILE A 572 -30.17 -1.72 -4.50
CA ILE A 572 -29.49 -0.45 -4.24
C ILE A 572 -30.46 0.46 -3.51
N THR A 573 -30.10 0.84 -2.28
CA THR A 573 -30.79 1.86 -1.49
C THR A 573 -30.00 3.17 -1.58
N LEU A 574 -30.47 4.08 -2.43
CA LEU A 574 -29.97 5.46 -2.50
C LEU A 574 -30.54 6.26 -1.33
N VAL A 575 -29.67 6.75 -0.44
CA VAL A 575 -30.09 7.55 0.70
C VAL A 575 -29.94 9.01 0.37
N GLU A 576 -31.04 9.65 0.01
CA GLU A 576 -31.10 11.07 -0.28
C GLU A 576 -30.92 11.87 1.02
N ASN A 577 -29.92 12.75 1.06
CA ASN A 577 -29.57 13.51 2.26
C ASN A 577 -29.43 15.03 2.02
N ASN A 578 -30.56 15.70 1.78
CA ASN A 578 -30.66 17.16 1.62
C ASN A 578 -30.06 17.69 0.31
N SER A 579 -30.35 17.01 -0.80
CA SER A 579 -30.09 17.47 -2.18
C SER A 579 -30.88 18.73 -2.49
N THR A 580 -30.32 19.60 -3.34
CA THR A 580 -30.98 20.87 -3.72
C THR A 580 -31.16 21.02 -5.23
N GLU A 581 -30.45 20.24 -6.04
CA GLU A 581 -30.52 20.32 -7.49
C GLU A 581 -31.73 19.54 -8.05
N GLN A 582 -32.50 20.18 -8.94
CA GLN A 582 -33.67 19.56 -9.56
C GLN A 582 -33.31 18.34 -10.42
N GLU A 583 -32.12 18.37 -11.04
CA GLU A 583 -31.59 17.25 -11.84
C GLU A 583 -31.45 15.97 -11.00
N THR A 584 -31.08 16.11 -9.73
CA THR A 584 -30.95 15.00 -8.77
C THR A 584 -32.27 14.28 -8.53
N PHE A 585 -33.33 15.04 -8.25
CA PHE A 585 -34.66 14.47 -8.06
C PHE A 585 -35.22 13.85 -9.35
N ALA A 586 -34.94 14.47 -10.52
CA ALA A 586 -35.31 13.90 -11.81
C ALA A 586 -34.61 12.57 -12.07
N TYR A 587 -33.31 12.47 -11.73
CA TYR A 587 -32.55 11.23 -11.81
C TYR A 587 -33.12 10.14 -10.89
N TYR A 588 -33.45 10.48 -9.64
CA TYR A 588 -34.08 9.54 -8.69
C TYR A 588 -35.41 8.96 -9.21
N GLU A 589 -36.25 9.77 -9.83
CA GLU A 589 -37.49 9.27 -10.44
C GLU A 589 -37.22 8.37 -11.65
N ASP A 590 -36.25 8.75 -12.48
CA ASP A 590 -35.90 8.00 -13.70
C ASP A 590 -35.28 6.64 -13.37
N ILE A 591 -34.26 6.59 -12.51
CA ILE A 591 -33.54 5.35 -12.22
C ILE A 591 -34.43 4.29 -11.56
N GLN A 592 -35.33 4.69 -10.64
CA GLN A 592 -36.28 3.77 -10.00
C GLN A 592 -37.32 3.22 -10.98
N ARG A 593 -37.64 3.96 -12.06
CA ARG A 593 -38.50 3.45 -13.15
C ARG A 593 -37.75 2.52 -14.09
N ARG A 594 -36.44 2.77 -14.31
CA ARG A 594 -35.60 1.98 -15.21
C ARG A 594 -35.16 0.65 -14.63
N ASP A 595 -34.88 0.58 -13.33
CA ASP A 595 -34.41 -0.65 -12.69
C ASP A 595 -35.12 -0.86 -11.34
N ALA A 596 -35.82 -1.99 -11.22
CA ALA A 596 -36.60 -2.34 -10.03
C ALA A 596 -35.73 -2.66 -8.81
N ARG A 597 -34.42 -2.84 -8.98
CA ARG A 597 -33.47 -3.04 -7.88
C ARG A 597 -33.09 -1.74 -7.18
N VAL A 598 -33.40 -0.57 -7.74
CA VAL A 598 -33.02 0.72 -7.17
C VAL A 598 -34.18 1.35 -6.43
N HIS A 599 -33.94 1.77 -5.20
CA HIS A 599 -34.90 2.44 -4.33
C HIS A 599 -34.28 3.67 -3.70
N VAL A 600 -35.04 4.76 -3.62
CA VAL A 600 -34.60 6.02 -3.01
C VAL A 600 -35.34 6.22 -1.69
N VAL A 601 -34.58 6.48 -0.63
CA VAL A 601 -35.12 6.80 0.70
C VAL A 601 -34.58 8.15 1.15
N THR A 602 -35.47 9.02 1.63
CA THR A 602 -35.09 10.35 2.12
C THR A 602 -34.79 10.28 3.61
N TRP A 603 -33.56 10.63 4.00
CA TRP A 603 -33.16 10.73 5.39
C TRP A 603 -33.75 12.02 6.02
N PRO A 604 -34.48 11.94 7.15
CA PRO A 604 -35.17 13.10 7.73
C PRO A 604 -34.23 14.06 8.49
N GLY A 605 -32.95 13.74 8.62
CA GLY A 605 -31.98 14.52 9.38
C GLY A 605 -31.55 15.80 8.66
N THR A 606 -31.15 16.80 9.43
CA THR A 606 -30.60 18.06 8.92
C THR A 606 -29.08 18.06 8.97
N GLY A 607 -28.42 18.59 7.94
CA GLY A 607 -26.95 18.65 7.87
C GLY A 607 -26.34 17.41 7.23
N PHE A 608 -25.06 17.15 7.49
CA PHE A 608 -24.34 15.99 6.97
C PHE A 608 -23.79 15.16 8.12
N ASN A 609 -24.25 13.92 8.24
CA ASN A 609 -23.72 12.91 9.16
C ASN A 609 -23.74 11.57 8.41
N TYR A 610 -22.58 11.18 7.88
CA TYR A 610 -22.42 9.97 7.06
C TYR A 610 -22.90 8.73 7.81
N SER A 611 -22.50 8.59 9.08
CA SER A 611 -22.90 7.49 9.96
C SER A 611 -24.42 7.37 10.09
N ALA A 612 -25.10 8.49 10.39
CA ALA A 612 -26.56 8.51 10.52
C ALA A 612 -27.29 8.20 9.20
N ILE A 613 -26.75 8.70 8.08
CA ILE A 613 -27.30 8.45 6.74
C ILE A 613 -27.17 6.96 6.37
N CYS A 614 -26.00 6.37 6.59
CA CYS A 614 -25.75 4.95 6.38
C CYS A 614 -26.61 4.07 7.30
N ASN A 615 -26.72 4.40 8.59
CA ASN A 615 -27.60 3.71 9.53
C ASN A 615 -29.07 3.76 9.05
N TYR A 616 -29.52 4.91 8.56
CA TYR A 616 -30.86 5.06 8.02
C TYR A 616 -31.08 4.19 6.78
N GLY A 617 -30.15 4.19 5.82
CA GLY A 617 -30.23 3.32 4.64
C GLY A 617 -30.20 1.83 5.00
N ALA A 618 -29.38 1.43 5.97
CA ALA A 618 -29.36 0.08 6.49
C ALA A 618 -30.72 -0.31 7.09
N ALA A 619 -31.39 0.59 7.82
CA ALA A 619 -32.72 0.36 8.39
C ALA A 619 -33.85 0.27 7.35
N HIS A 620 -33.65 0.82 6.15
CA HIS A 620 -34.63 0.82 5.06
C HIS A 620 -34.33 -0.22 3.96
N SER A 621 -33.43 -1.15 4.25
CA SER A 621 -33.09 -2.28 3.39
C SER A 621 -33.27 -3.60 4.15
N ASP A 622 -33.29 -4.72 3.43
CA ASP A 622 -33.59 -6.05 4.00
C ASP A 622 -32.56 -7.14 3.63
N GLY A 623 -31.48 -6.80 2.91
CA GLY A 623 -30.42 -7.75 2.55
C GLY A 623 -29.71 -8.36 3.77
N GLU A 624 -29.40 -9.65 3.71
CA GLU A 624 -28.64 -10.37 4.75
C GLU A 624 -27.24 -9.78 4.96
N LEU A 625 -26.67 -9.26 3.88
CA LEU A 625 -25.42 -8.50 3.85
C LEU A 625 -25.73 -7.04 3.52
N LEU A 626 -25.11 -6.12 4.25
CA LEU A 626 -25.12 -4.70 3.97
C LEU A 626 -23.81 -4.32 3.30
N LEU A 627 -23.86 -3.61 2.17
CA LEU A 627 -22.69 -3.02 1.54
C LEU A 627 -22.81 -1.50 1.57
N PHE A 628 -21.97 -0.82 2.34
CA PHE A 628 -21.84 0.63 2.25
C PHE A 628 -20.92 0.97 1.08
N LEU A 629 -21.40 1.83 0.18
CA LEU A 629 -20.69 2.21 -1.04
C LEU A 629 -20.80 3.72 -1.24
N ASN A 630 -19.66 4.39 -1.42
CA ASN A 630 -19.67 5.82 -1.73
C ASN A 630 -20.16 6.07 -3.16
N ASN A 631 -20.86 7.18 -3.38
CA ASN A 631 -21.43 7.56 -4.68
C ASN A 631 -20.38 8.00 -5.72
N ASP A 632 -19.11 8.13 -5.34
CA ASP A 632 -17.95 8.49 -6.17
C ASP A 632 -17.07 7.27 -6.52
N THR A 633 -17.64 6.06 -6.40
CA THR A 633 -17.01 4.79 -6.80
C THR A 633 -17.42 4.36 -8.22
N GLU A 634 -16.59 3.52 -8.85
CA GLU A 634 -16.89 2.90 -10.15
C GLU A 634 -16.35 1.46 -10.18
N VAL A 635 -17.22 0.47 -10.41
CA VAL A 635 -16.85 -0.96 -10.45
C VAL A 635 -15.86 -1.24 -11.59
N ILE A 636 -14.82 -2.04 -11.34
CA ILE A 636 -13.80 -2.42 -12.34
C ILE A 636 -14.08 -3.80 -12.93
N ASN A 637 -14.16 -4.84 -12.11
CA ASN A 637 -14.40 -6.22 -12.52
C ASN A 637 -15.83 -6.68 -12.19
N ASP A 638 -16.33 -7.66 -12.94
CA ASP A 638 -17.73 -8.08 -12.97
C ASP A 638 -18.12 -9.04 -11.83
N ASP A 639 -17.16 -9.80 -11.31
CA ASP A 639 -17.28 -10.74 -10.18
C ASP A 639 -16.95 -10.11 -8.81
N TRP A 640 -16.80 -8.78 -8.74
CA TRP A 640 -16.42 -8.08 -7.51
C TRP A 640 -17.36 -8.39 -6.32
N LEU A 641 -18.67 -8.42 -6.57
CA LEU A 641 -19.65 -8.64 -5.51
C LEU A 641 -19.70 -10.12 -5.09
N ASP A 642 -19.54 -11.05 -6.04
CA ASP A 642 -19.36 -12.48 -5.76
C ASP A 642 -18.12 -12.72 -4.88
N ALA A 643 -16.99 -12.08 -5.22
CA ALA A 643 -15.75 -12.20 -4.46
C ALA A 643 -15.91 -11.70 -3.01
N MET A 644 -16.66 -10.63 -2.78
CA MET A 644 -16.95 -10.15 -1.43
C MET A 644 -17.96 -11.03 -0.69
N ALA A 645 -19.09 -11.33 -1.32
CA ALA A 645 -20.18 -12.10 -0.71
C ALA A 645 -19.76 -13.54 -0.39
N GLY A 646 -18.92 -14.15 -1.24
CA GLY A 646 -18.44 -15.53 -1.08
C GLY A 646 -17.71 -15.76 0.24
N LEU A 647 -16.93 -14.78 0.71
CA LEU A 647 -16.21 -14.88 2.00
C LEU A 647 -17.16 -15.07 3.20
N PHE A 648 -18.41 -14.61 3.12
CA PHE A 648 -19.42 -14.83 4.17
C PHE A 648 -19.96 -16.27 4.23
N THR A 649 -19.50 -17.17 3.35
CA THR A 649 -19.66 -18.63 3.54
C THR A 649 -18.97 -19.08 4.83
N ARG A 650 -17.91 -18.37 5.26
CA ARG A 650 -17.21 -18.59 6.52
C ARG A 650 -17.90 -17.86 7.67
N PRO A 651 -18.37 -18.56 8.72
CA PRO A 651 -19.12 -17.95 9.82
C PRO A 651 -18.30 -16.95 10.64
N GLU A 652 -16.98 -17.12 10.71
CA GLU A 652 -16.06 -16.23 11.43
C GLU A 652 -15.77 -14.91 10.70
N VAL A 653 -16.09 -14.79 9.40
CA VAL A 653 -15.96 -13.53 8.66
C VAL A 653 -17.12 -12.61 9.00
N GLY A 654 -16.80 -11.44 9.56
CA GLY A 654 -17.76 -10.42 9.96
C GLY A 654 -17.89 -9.28 8.95
N MET A 655 -16.79 -8.93 8.28
CA MET A 655 -16.73 -7.80 7.37
C MET A 655 -15.70 -7.98 6.25
N VAL A 656 -15.98 -7.43 5.07
CA VAL A 656 -15.12 -7.51 3.88
C VAL A 656 -14.99 -6.13 3.21
N GLY A 657 -13.78 -5.76 2.82
CA GLY A 657 -13.49 -4.55 2.03
C GLY A 657 -12.84 -4.85 0.68
N ALA A 658 -13.05 -3.96 -0.29
CA ALA A 658 -12.52 -4.09 -1.65
C ALA A 658 -11.20 -3.33 -1.86
N LYS A 659 -10.42 -3.69 -2.88
CA LYS A 659 -9.27 -2.90 -3.35
C LYS A 659 -9.75 -1.67 -4.10
N LEU A 660 -9.37 -0.49 -3.60
CA LEU A 660 -9.67 0.77 -4.27
C LEU A 660 -8.44 1.28 -4.99
N LEU A 661 -8.66 1.71 -6.23
CA LEU A 661 -7.64 2.28 -7.09
C LEU A 661 -7.95 3.74 -7.38
N PHE A 662 -6.89 4.54 -7.46
CA PHE A 662 -6.95 5.80 -8.18
C PHE A 662 -7.18 5.53 -9.68
N ARG A 663 -7.70 6.52 -10.42
CA ARG A 663 -7.94 6.38 -11.87
C ARG A 663 -6.69 6.16 -12.70
N ASP A 664 -5.51 6.49 -12.16
CA ASP A 664 -4.21 6.18 -12.77
C ASP A 664 -3.70 4.76 -12.43
N LYS A 665 -4.56 3.91 -11.84
CA LYS A 665 -4.30 2.50 -11.49
C LYS A 665 -3.25 2.30 -10.39
N LEU A 666 -2.91 3.35 -9.65
CA LEU A 666 -2.21 3.17 -8.38
C LEU A 666 -3.20 2.75 -7.29
N VAL A 667 -2.73 1.96 -6.33
CA VAL A 667 -3.50 1.55 -5.16
C VAL A 667 -3.79 2.78 -4.29
N GLN A 668 -5.05 2.92 -3.89
CA GLN A 668 -5.50 3.88 -2.88
C GLN A 668 -5.78 3.15 -1.55
N HIS A 669 -6.38 1.95 -1.63
CA HIS A 669 -6.75 1.16 -0.46
C HIS A 669 -6.40 -0.32 -0.63
N GLY A 670 -5.55 -0.83 0.25
CA GLY A 670 -5.19 -2.25 0.39
C GLY A 670 -5.64 -2.87 1.74
N GLY A 671 -6.66 -2.30 2.39
CA GLY A 671 -6.95 -2.48 3.81
C GLY A 671 -6.43 -1.31 4.65
N ILE A 672 -6.80 -1.25 5.93
CA ILE A 672 -6.39 -0.20 6.87
C ILE A 672 -5.59 -0.80 8.02
N PHE A 673 -4.48 -0.15 8.34
CA PHE A 673 -3.78 -0.32 9.61
C PHE A 673 -4.21 0.76 10.60
N VAL A 674 -4.19 0.40 11.88
CA VAL A 674 -4.57 1.28 12.99
C VAL A 674 -3.46 1.24 14.03
N THR A 675 -2.87 2.39 14.34
CA THR A 675 -1.96 2.60 15.47
C THR A 675 -2.62 3.53 16.48
N ARG A 676 -1.91 3.80 17.58
CA ARG A 676 -2.37 4.66 18.68
C ARG A 676 -2.57 6.12 18.28
N ASP A 677 -1.95 6.56 17.20
CA ASP A 677 -1.90 7.95 16.76
C ASP A 677 -2.08 8.12 15.24
N HIS A 678 -2.10 7.02 14.48
CA HIS A 678 -2.21 7.06 13.03
C HIS A 678 -3.14 5.96 12.50
N VAL A 679 -3.83 6.29 11.40
CA VAL A 679 -4.64 5.37 10.60
C VAL A 679 -4.24 5.62 9.15
N GLY A 680 -3.98 4.56 8.40
CA GLY A 680 -3.58 4.67 7.01
C GLY A 680 -3.88 3.42 6.20
N HIS A 681 -3.57 3.48 4.91
CA HIS A 681 -3.86 2.41 3.96
C HIS A 681 -2.61 1.58 3.64
N TYR A 682 -2.80 0.27 3.51
CA TYR A 682 -1.75 -0.60 2.99
C TYR A 682 -1.51 -0.34 1.50
N GLY A 683 -0.25 -0.28 1.10
CA GLY A 683 0.15 -0.29 -0.30
C GLY A 683 -0.18 0.96 -1.11
N GLU A 684 -0.51 2.09 -0.47
CA GLU A 684 -0.86 3.33 -1.18
C GLU A 684 0.22 3.76 -2.21
N PHE A 685 -0.19 4.21 -3.40
CA PHE A 685 0.68 4.56 -4.51
C PHE A 685 1.49 3.41 -5.13
N MET A 686 1.34 2.17 -4.67
CA MET A 686 1.88 1.01 -5.38
C MET A 686 1.08 0.74 -6.66
N SER A 687 1.71 0.11 -7.65
CA SER A 687 1.01 -0.36 -8.84
C SER A 687 -0.12 -1.33 -8.46
N HIS A 688 -1.29 -1.25 -9.11
CA HIS A 688 -2.38 -2.22 -8.90
C HIS A 688 -1.98 -3.70 -9.10
N LYS A 689 -0.91 -3.96 -9.87
CA LYS A 689 -0.37 -5.30 -10.12
C LYS A 689 0.70 -5.72 -9.11
N ASP A 690 1.25 -4.80 -8.33
CA ASP A 690 2.21 -5.12 -7.28
C ASP A 690 1.51 -5.91 -6.17
N GLY A 691 2.16 -7.00 -5.74
CA GLY A 691 1.67 -7.89 -4.71
C GLY A 691 1.72 -7.30 -3.31
N GLY A 692 2.53 -6.28 -3.05
CA GLY A 692 2.76 -5.80 -1.70
C GLY A 692 3.65 -6.75 -0.88
N TYR A 693 3.76 -6.47 0.42
CA TYR A 693 4.52 -7.35 1.32
C TYR A 693 3.77 -8.67 1.50
N MET A 694 4.45 -9.82 1.35
CA MET A 694 3.82 -11.15 1.43
C MET A 694 2.61 -11.34 0.50
N GLU A 695 2.55 -10.63 -0.63
CA GLU A 695 1.44 -10.68 -1.60
C GLU A 695 0.06 -10.23 -1.04
N THR A 696 0.03 -9.41 0.01
CA THR A 696 -1.21 -8.93 0.66
C THR A 696 -2.09 -8.03 -0.20
N LEU A 697 -1.58 -7.47 -1.29
CA LEU A 697 -2.36 -6.71 -2.28
C LEU A 697 -2.88 -7.57 -3.44
N ARG A 698 -2.52 -8.85 -3.47
CA ARG A 698 -2.91 -9.83 -4.50
C ARG A 698 -3.89 -10.89 -3.99
N TYR A 699 -3.83 -11.22 -2.70
CA TYR A 699 -4.70 -12.22 -2.06
C TYR A 699 -5.42 -11.69 -0.83
N PRO A 700 -6.53 -12.33 -0.42
CA PRO A 700 -7.24 -11.96 0.80
C PRO A 700 -6.33 -12.01 2.04
N VAL A 701 -6.55 -11.08 2.98
CA VAL A 701 -5.79 -10.99 4.23
C VAL A 701 -6.66 -10.38 5.34
N ASP A 702 -6.51 -10.90 6.56
CA ASP A 702 -7.13 -10.29 7.74
C ASP A 702 -6.45 -8.95 8.08
N VAL A 703 -7.25 -7.89 8.28
CA VAL A 703 -6.78 -6.53 8.56
C VAL A 703 -7.47 -5.92 9.78
N ALA A 704 -6.95 -4.81 10.29
CA ALA A 704 -7.59 -4.10 11.40
C ALA A 704 -8.93 -3.48 10.99
N ALA A 705 -8.96 -2.88 9.79
CA ALA A 705 -10.13 -2.20 9.27
C ALA A 705 -10.15 -2.18 7.73
N VAL A 706 -11.32 -1.87 7.18
CA VAL A 706 -11.51 -1.56 5.76
C VAL A 706 -12.34 -0.29 5.60
N THR A 707 -12.20 0.40 4.48
CA THR A 707 -12.80 1.74 4.30
C THR A 707 -14.27 1.70 3.94
N GLY A 708 -15.04 2.68 4.43
CA GLY A 708 -16.46 2.89 4.15
C GLY A 708 -16.77 3.20 2.67
N ALA A 709 -15.75 3.50 1.86
CA ALA A 709 -15.95 3.67 0.42
C ALA A 709 -16.47 2.39 -0.28
N CYS A 710 -16.14 1.20 0.24
CA CYS A 710 -16.74 -0.08 -0.17
C CYS A 710 -16.57 -1.12 0.96
N GLN A 711 -17.53 -1.17 1.89
CA GLN A 711 -17.47 -1.99 3.11
C GLN A 711 -18.71 -2.87 3.25
N MET A 712 -18.54 -4.20 3.21
CA MET A 712 -19.62 -5.17 3.34
C MET A 712 -19.63 -5.84 4.71
N VAL A 713 -20.77 -5.89 5.40
CA VAL A 713 -20.92 -6.44 6.76
C VAL A 713 -22.19 -7.29 6.88
N ARG A 714 -22.18 -8.31 7.74
CA ARG A 714 -23.40 -9.06 8.07
C ARG A 714 -24.41 -8.15 8.76
N ARG A 715 -25.68 -8.13 8.32
CA ARG A 715 -26.73 -7.30 8.95
C ARG A 715 -26.89 -7.59 10.44
N ASN A 716 -26.95 -8.87 10.82
CA ASN A 716 -27.10 -9.27 12.22
C ASN A 716 -25.94 -8.77 13.09
N LEU A 717 -24.73 -8.76 12.53
CA LEU A 717 -23.55 -8.26 13.22
C LEU A 717 -23.55 -6.73 13.31
N PHE A 718 -23.87 -6.03 12.22
CA PHE A 718 -24.06 -4.59 12.19
C PHE A 718 -25.05 -4.11 13.26
N ASN A 719 -26.20 -4.76 13.35
CA ASN A 719 -27.21 -4.46 14.37
C ASN A 719 -26.69 -4.76 15.79
N LYS A 720 -25.95 -5.87 15.97
CA LYS A 720 -25.39 -6.26 17.27
C LYS A 720 -24.34 -5.28 17.79
N VAL A 721 -23.54 -4.67 16.92
CA VAL A 721 -22.54 -3.66 17.29
C VAL A 721 -23.11 -2.23 17.35
N GLY A 722 -24.41 -2.05 17.09
CA GLY A 722 -25.09 -0.76 17.13
C GLY A 722 -24.87 0.12 15.88
N GLY A 723 -24.46 -0.47 14.76
CA GLY A 723 -24.23 0.24 13.50
C GLY A 723 -23.02 1.18 13.52
N LEU A 724 -23.03 2.18 12.63
CA LEU A 724 -22.04 3.26 12.61
C LEU A 724 -22.31 4.22 13.76
N ASP A 725 -21.24 4.71 14.41
CA ASP A 725 -21.38 5.66 15.50
C ASP A 725 -21.69 7.07 14.96
N GLU A 726 -22.87 7.58 15.25
CA GLU A 726 -23.32 8.89 14.79
C GLU A 726 -22.54 10.06 15.43
N GLU A 727 -21.77 9.82 16.50
CA GLU A 727 -20.83 10.80 17.04
C GLU A 727 -19.52 10.90 16.24
N LEU A 728 -19.21 9.89 15.42
CA LEU A 728 -18.17 9.91 14.41
C LEU A 728 -18.85 10.21 13.07
N ALA A 729 -19.28 11.45 12.86
CA ALA A 729 -20.19 11.77 11.77
C ALA A 729 -19.53 11.63 10.41
N VAL A 730 -18.21 11.78 10.28
CA VAL A 730 -17.53 11.82 8.98
C VAL A 730 -16.21 11.07 8.94
N VAL A 731 -15.40 11.14 9.99
CA VAL A 731 -14.04 10.58 10.02
C VAL A 731 -13.98 9.39 10.97
N LEU A 732 -13.26 8.34 10.56
CA LEU A 732 -13.02 7.10 11.34
C LEU A 732 -14.26 6.28 11.72
N ASN A 733 -15.44 6.57 11.17
CA ASN A 733 -16.65 5.79 11.45
C ASN A 733 -16.58 4.34 10.92
N ASP A 734 -15.99 4.17 9.75
CA ASP A 734 -15.72 2.89 9.09
C ASP A 734 -14.68 2.07 9.85
N VAL A 735 -13.63 2.73 10.36
CA VAL A 735 -12.61 2.13 11.22
C VAL A 735 -13.22 1.73 12.56
N ASP A 736 -14.02 2.58 13.20
CA ASP A 736 -14.71 2.26 14.45
C ASP A 736 -15.64 1.05 14.28
N LEU A 737 -16.42 0.98 13.19
CA LEU A 737 -17.24 -0.18 12.88
C LEU A 737 -16.40 -1.45 12.72
N SER A 738 -15.26 -1.37 12.03
CA SER A 738 -14.33 -2.49 11.89
C SER A 738 -13.80 -3.00 13.22
N LEU A 739 -13.39 -2.08 14.09
CA LEU A 739 -12.85 -2.45 15.40
C LEU A 739 -13.93 -3.02 16.31
N LYS A 740 -15.18 -2.50 16.28
CA LYS A 740 -16.31 -3.11 17.00
C LYS A 740 -16.61 -4.54 16.55
N VAL A 741 -16.52 -4.81 15.25
CA VAL A 741 -16.65 -6.15 14.67
C VAL A 741 -15.52 -7.05 15.18
N GLY A 742 -14.28 -6.57 15.13
CA GLY A 742 -13.10 -7.30 15.60
C GLY A 742 -13.10 -7.61 17.10
N GLU A 743 -13.61 -6.71 17.95
CA GLU A 743 -13.75 -6.95 19.40
C GLU A 743 -14.69 -8.12 19.73
N LEU A 744 -15.63 -8.43 18.84
CA LEU A 744 -16.51 -9.59 18.98
C LEU A 744 -15.88 -10.90 18.48
N GLY A 745 -14.62 -10.87 18.05
CA GLY A 745 -13.86 -12.04 17.58
C GLY A 745 -14.09 -12.39 16.11
N TYR A 746 -14.76 -11.53 15.34
CA TYR A 746 -14.95 -11.74 13.89
C TYR A 746 -13.75 -11.21 13.09
N LEU A 747 -13.51 -11.83 11.94
CA LEU A 747 -12.50 -11.38 10.99
C LEU A 747 -13.02 -10.19 10.16
N VAL A 748 -12.11 -9.26 9.91
CA VAL A 748 -12.26 -8.18 8.94
C VAL A 748 -11.28 -8.47 7.82
N VAL A 749 -11.79 -8.77 6.63
CA VAL A 749 -10.99 -9.26 5.51
C VAL A 749 -10.87 -8.19 4.43
N PHE A 750 -9.65 -7.87 4.02
CA PHE A 750 -9.42 -7.16 2.78
C PHE A 750 -9.39 -8.16 1.63
N ASN A 751 -10.24 -7.98 0.62
CA ASN A 751 -10.28 -8.84 -0.56
C ASN A 751 -9.85 -8.08 -1.83
N PRO A 752 -8.65 -8.34 -2.37
CA PRO A 752 -8.15 -7.64 -3.56
C PRO A 752 -8.78 -8.08 -4.88
N ASP A 753 -9.61 -9.13 -4.87
CA ASP A 753 -10.33 -9.57 -6.07
C ASP A 753 -11.54 -8.68 -6.38
N ALA A 754 -12.09 -7.96 -5.39
CA ALA A 754 -13.06 -6.90 -5.63
C ALA A 754 -12.34 -5.57 -5.89
N LYS A 755 -12.48 -4.99 -7.09
CA LYS A 755 -11.76 -3.77 -7.48
C LYS A 755 -12.72 -2.66 -7.92
N LEU A 756 -12.51 -1.47 -7.37
CA LEU A 756 -13.26 -0.27 -7.74
C LEU A 756 -12.30 0.92 -7.92
N TYR A 757 -12.65 1.85 -8.80
CA TYR A 757 -12.10 3.19 -8.74
C TYR A 757 -12.84 3.99 -7.68
N HIS A 758 -12.13 4.88 -6.97
CA HIS A 758 -12.75 5.80 -6.02
C HIS A 758 -12.16 7.21 -6.22
N ALA A 759 -13.04 8.16 -6.57
CA ALA A 759 -12.68 9.55 -6.82
C ALA A 759 -12.78 10.35 -5.52
N GLU A 760 -11.88 10.03 -4.58
CA GLU A 760 -11.89 10.55 -3.21
C GLU A 760 -11.95 12.08 -3.15
N HIS A 761 -12.69 12.59 -2.16
CA HIS A 761 -12.96 14.00 -1.91
C HIS A 761 -13.75 14.76 -2.98
N VAL A 762 -14.06 14.18 -4.14
CA VAL A 762 -14.79 14.89 -5.22
C VAL A 762 -16.21 15.29 -4.82
N SER A 763 -16.89 14.46 -4.04
CA SER A 763 -18.27 14.69 -3.58
C SER A 763 -18.37 15.66 -2.38
N ARG A 764 -17.33 15.70 -1.54
CA ARG A 764 -17.38 16.32 -0.20
C ARG A 764 -16.41 17.50 -0.03
N GLY A 765 -15.31 17.49 -0.76
CA GLY A 765 -14.12 18.29 -0.49
C GLY A 765 -13.34 17.81 0.75
N ARG A 766 -12.16 18.38 0.96
CA ARG A 766 -11.32 18.14 2.15
C ARG A 766 -11.86 18.85 3.38
N ASP A 767 -11.68 18.28 4.58
CA ASP A 767 -12.12 18.94 5.82
C ASP A 767 -11.25 20.14 6.20
N GLU A 768 -9.94 20.07 5.92
CA GLU A 768 -8.95 21.13 6.20
C GLU A 768 -9.23 22.47 5.51
N VAL A 769 -10.11 22.49 4.49
CA VAL A 769 -10.44 23.71 3.73
C VAL A 769 -11.52 24.55 4.42
N ASP A 770 -12.17 24.00 5.45
CA ASP A 770 -13.24 24.64 6.20
C ASP A 770 -12.96 24.48 7.72
N PRO A 771 -12.76 25.58 8.47
CA PRO A 771 -12.38 25.52 9.88
C PRO A 771 -13.37 24.75 10.78
N GLU A 772 -14.66 24.76 10.48
CA GLU A 772 -15.65 24.02 11.26
C GLU A 772 -15.58 22.52 10.96
N ARG A 773 -15.33 22.14 9.71
CA ARG A 773 -15.12 20.75 9.32
C ARG A 773 -13.80 20.19 9.87
N GLU A 774 -12.73 20.97 9.81
CA GLU A 774 -11.43 20.64 10.41
C GLU A 774 -11.58 20.41 11.92
N LYS A 775 -12.24 21.34 12.62
CA LYS A 775 -12.51 21.20 14.05
C LYS A 775 -13.32 19.95 14.37
N ARG A 776 -14.38 19.66 13.60
CA ARG A 776 -15.17 18.42 13.74
C ARG A 776 -14.28 17.19 13.56
N ALA A 777 -13.43 17.15 12.54
CA ALA A 777 -12.53 16.03 12.28
C ALA A 777 -11.56 15.80 13.45
N ILE A 778 -11.00 16.88 14.03
CA ILE A 778 -10.15 16.81 15.23
C ILE A 778 -10.93 16.25 16.43
N ASP A 779 -12.14 16.74 16.66
CA ASP A 779 -13.00 16.29 17.77
C ASP A 779 -13.39 14.80 17.61
N GLU A 780 -13.74 14.36 16.39
CA GLU A 780 -14.05 12.96 16.08
C GLU A 780 -12.84 12.05 16.25
N GLN A 781 -11.66 12.48 15.78
CA GLN A 781 -10.40 11.75 15.97
C GLN A 781 -10.06 11.60 17.47
N ALA A 782 -10.26 12.66 18.26
CA ALA A 782 -10.06 12.61 19.70
C ALA A 782 -11.01 11.60 20.38
N LYS A 783 -12.29 11.57 19.98
CA LYS A 783 -13.26 10.58 20.49
C LYS A 783 -12.88 9.15 20.12
N PHE A 784 -12.47 8.94 18.87
CA PHE A 784 -12.03 7.63 18.38
C PHE A 784 -10.85 7.12 19.21
N TYR A 785 -9.77 7.91 19.36
CA TYR A 785 -8.61 7.47 20.13
C TYR A 785 -8.89 7.36 21.63
N ALA A 786 -9.76 8.20 22.20
CA ALA A 786 -10.20 8.04 23.59
C ALA A 786 -10.89 6.68 23.83
N ARG A 787 -11.54 6.11 22.80
CA ARG A 787 -12.15 4.77 22.85
C ARG A 787 -11.13 3.66 22.60
N TRP A 788 -10.28 3.81 21.59
CA TRP A 788 -9.53 2.70 20.99
C TRP A 788 -8.05 2.61 21.37
N ASP A 789 -7.37 3.70 21.74
CA ASP A 789 -5.91 3.73 21.96
C ASP A 789 -5.40 2.58 22.85
N SER A 790 -6.05 2.40 24.00
CA SER A 790 -5.70 1.33 24.97
C SER A 790 -5.99 -0.10 24.50
N ARG A 791 -6.76 -0.27 23.42
CA ARG A 791 -7.23 -1.56 22.89
C ARG A 791 -6.51 -1.99 21.60
N ILE A 792 -5.77 -1.08 20.98
CA ILE A 792 -5.01 -1.37 19.75
C ILE A 792 -3.80 -2.24 20.10
N GLU A 793 -3.73 -3.42 19.49
CA GLU A 793 -2.66 -4.40 19.69
C GLU A 793 -1.57 -4.24 18.63
N ILE A 794 -0.39 -3.80 19.06
CA ILE A 794 0.82 -3.75 18.24
C ILE A 794 1.23 -5.18 17.86
N GLY A 795 1.65 -5.40 16.62
CA GLY A 795 2.11 -6.71 16.18
C GLY A 795 1.01 -7.59 15.59
N LYS A 796 -0.28 -7.28 15.79
CA LYS A 796 -1.37 -8.19 15.38
C LYS A 796 -1.41 -8.41 13.86
N TYR A 797 -1.60 -7.34 13.10
CA TYR A 797 -1.71 -7.38 11.63
C TYR A 797 -0.42 -6.97 10.91
N ILE A 798 0.40 -6.13 11.55
CA ILE A 798 1.74 -5.76 11.09
C ILE A 798 2.72 -6.26 12.14
N ASN A 799 3.72 -7.06 11.76
CA ASN A 799 4.76 -7.53 12.68
C ASN A 799 5.44 -6.37 13.40
N ALA A 800 5.71 -6.48 14.71
CA ALA A 800 6.25 -5.40 15.53
C ALA A 800 7.67 -4.93 15.13
N ASN A 801 8.40 -5.72 14.36
CA ASN A 801 9.69 -5.33 13.77
C ASN A 801 9.54 -4.41 12.56
N LEU A 802 8.31 -4.21 12.09
CA LEU A 802 7.97 -3.32 10.99
C LEU A 802 7.33 -2.03 11.52
N ASP A 803 7.48 -0.96 10.75
CA ASP A 803 6.94 0.36 11.07
C ASP A 803 5.40 0.28 11.07
N GLN A 804 4.83 0.39 12.27
CA GLN A 804 3.39 0.25 12.48
C GLN A 804 2.60 1.40 11.85
N ALA A 805 3.24 2.55 11.61
CA ALA A 805 2.62 3.74 11.03
C ALA A 805 2.84 3.82 9.50
N ASN A 806 3.33 2.75 8.88
CA ASN A 806 3.66 2.73 7.47
C ASN A 806 3.02 1.54 6.73
N GLY A 807 2.13 1.84 5.78
CA GLY A 807 1.45 0.86 4.95
C GLY A 807 2.33 0.10 3.94
N HIS A 808 3.64 0.35 3.92
CA HIS A 808 4.63 -0.33 3.06
C HIS A 808 5.50 -1.35 3.80
N TYR A 809 5.24 -1.62 5.08
CA TYR A 809 5.91 -2.67 5.85
C TYR A 809 7.42 -2.44 5.95
N LYS A 810 7.89 -1.22 6.22
CA LYS A 810 9.34 -0.95 6.36
C LYS A 810 9.89 -1.50 7.68
N ILE A 811 11.18 -1.83 7.73
CA ILE A 811 11.83 -2.24 8.99
C ILE A 811 11.87 -1.05 9.96
N THR A 812 11.53 -1.30 11.22
CA THR A 812 11.70 -0.32 12.31
C THR A 812 13.15 -0.30 12.77
N TRP A 813 13.78 0.87 12.73
CA TRP A 813 15.22 1.06 12.96
C TRP A 813 15.60 1.63 14.33
#